data_AF-A0A7C7ZIV1-F1
#
_entry.id   AF-A0A7C7ZIV1-F1
#
_cell.length_a   1.000
_cell.length_b   1.000
_cell.length_c   1.000
_cell.angle_alpha   90.00
_cell.angle_beta   90.00
_cell.angle_gamma   90.00
#
_symmetry.space_group_name_H-M   'P 1'
#
loop_
_entity.id
_entity.type
_entity.pdbx_description
1 polymer ?
#
loop_
_entity_poly.entity_id
_entity_poly.type
_entity_poly.pdbx_seq_one_letter_code
_entity_poly.pdbx_strand_id
1 'polypeptide(L)'
;MAWTRTFTSVSRLGRERHFVTAANKKKASAKVKRKGASAKASKSKSRTKRAAKSAAKKKTAAKKTSAKKSAKKSAKKTGKKSAKNSSKKSSKKSTKKSAKKTAKKSVKKAAKKAPRKAAKKSSKAKPTKPQAAKASSTKASPAKTPSTRGPSTKVFYFGDGKASGRAEMKELLGGKGANLAEMTNLGIPVPPGFTVSTEVCGEFNRQGGTIPRSVRTEITDAIVRVEKSLGAKFGGAENPLLFSVRSGARASMPGMMDTVLNLGLNNDTVLGLAASANERFAYDSYRRFIQMYGDVVLNVPRDRFEMRIDDTKHAKGIVLDTELETEDLKRLVRDFLEIAEEQTGRPFPKDPMEQLWGAIGAVFGSWQNQRAQIYRRLHSIPEVWGTAVNVQAMVFGNMGDDCATGVAFTRDPSTGQNEFYGEYLINAQGEDVVAGVRTPQPINGPSRTEDTQKLPTLEDEMPKAYRKLVRIYKRLEKHYRDMQDIEFTIQQGKLWMLQTRTGKRTTTAAVKIAVDMANERLITRNEAITRVDATSLDKLLHPTLDPDATRDPIARGLPASPGAAVGVAIFDSERADLRTKAGEKVVLVRIETSAEDIGGMFAAEGILTARGGMTSHAAVVARGMGKCCVTGCNALEINEEERTMRVGDIYVNEGDVLTIDGGTGEVMLGAIATITPQLGGAFEELMEWAEKVRKIRVRTNADTPEDARVARVFGAEGIGLCRTEHMFFEPDRILRVREMILARNVEERSKPLAKLLPMQRDDFAEIFRAMDGLPVTVRLLDPPLHEFLPQNEAAIQEVAEALGTPIAKVRASLAALHEFNPMLGHRGCRLGVTFPDVYRMQVRAIAEAACIVRAEGADVRPEIMIPLVAHEGELKRLRGEAEAVIDEVRNQYPGTDVQLSIGTMIEVPRACIVADVIAQYADFFSFGTNDLTQMGYALSRDDSGKFLPDYIDAGIIQDDPFVSIDEAGIGELVRMGAEKGRKTKPKLKLGVCGEHGGDPKSVKFFARVGLDYVSCSPFRVPAARLAAAQAAIEESTN
;
A
#
# COMPACT_ATOMS: atom_id res chain seq x y z
N MET A 1 45.04 26.12 -5.65
CA MET A 1 46.20 26.86 -5.07
C MET A 1 45.73 28.28 -4.70
N ALA A 2 46.60 29.16 -4.17
CA ALA A 2 46.25 30.50 -3.66
C ALA A 2 45.51 31.38 -4.71
N TRP A 3 44.58 32.31 -4.42
CA TRP A 3 44.19 33.10 -3.22
C TRP A 3 44.90 34.47 -3.03
N THR A 4 44.39 35.52 -3.69
CA THR A 4 44.59 36.98 -3.44
C THR A 4 43.67 37.80 -4.39
N ARG A 5 43.22 39.05 -4.12
CA ARG A 5 42.87 39.75 -2.87
C ARG A 5 42.02 41.03 -3.16
N THR A 6 40.87 41.18 -2.49
CA THR A 6 40.08 42.37 -2.09
C THR A 6 40.53 43.84 -2.38
N PHE A 7 39.57 44.74 -2.71
CA PHE A 7 39.15 46.02 -2.00
C PHE A 7 38.69 47.24 -2.88
N THR A 8 37.37 47.55 -2.82
CA THR A 8 36.67 48.88 -2.77
C THR A 8 36.72 50.03 -3.83
N SER A 9 35.50 50.56 -4.10
CA SER A 9 35.09 52.00 -4.19
C SER A 9 35.34 52.83 -5.48
N VAL A 10 34.63 53.94 -5.82
CA VAL A 10 33.28 54.50 -5.51
C VAL A 10 32.94 55.62 -6.55
N SER A 11 31.73 55.65 -7.13
CA SER A 11 31.01 56.84 -7.67
C SER A 11 29.62 56.42 -8.18
N ARG A 12 28.45 57.10 -8.06
CA ARG A 12 27.98 58.38 -7.44
C ARG A 12 27.76 59.58 -8.38
N LEU A 13 26.53 59.74 -8.87
CA LEU A 13 25.78 60.98 -9.23
C LEU A 13 24.42 60.58 -9.87
N GLY A 14 23.24 61.16 -9.62
CA GLY A 14 22.77 62.07 -8.56
C GLY A 14 22.09 63.35 -9.08
N ARG A 15 20.87 63.68 -8.58
CA ARG A 15 20.16 65.01 -8.49
C ARG A 15 18.60 64.84 -8.58
N GLU A 16 17.70 65.64 -7.97
CA GLU A 16 17.77 66.65 -6.87
C GLU A 16 16.34 67.14 -6.46
N ARG A 17 16.19 67.81 -5.29
CA ARG A 17 15.09 68.73 -4.84
C ARG A 17 13.76 68.14 -4.30
N HIS A 18 13.02 68.76 -3.36
CA HIS A 18 13.35 69.58 -2.15
C HIS A 18 12.08 69.92 -1.31
N PHE A 19 12.27 70.46 -0.08
CA PHE A 19 11.31 71.13 0.85
C PHE A 19 10.19 70.29 1.54
N VAL A 20 9.66 70.61 2.75
CA VAL A 20 10.27 71.13 4.01
C VAL A 20 9.34 71.06 5.25
N THR A 21 9.91 70.90 6.47
CA THR A 21 9.42 71.20 7.85
C THR A 21 8.06 70.73 8.43
N ALA A 22 8.16 70.15 9.65
CA ALA A 22 7.39 70.45 10.88
C ALA A 22 5.89 70.04 11.06
N ALA A 23 5.34 69.86 12.29
CA ALA A 23 5.91 69.43 13.59
C ALA A 23 4.83 69.17 14.69
N ASN A 24 5.21 68.35 15.70
CA ASN A 24 4.93 68.53 17.15
C ASN A 24 3.64 67.98 17.84
N LYS A 25 3.81 67.56 19.12
CA LYS A 25 2.81 67.28 20.20
C LYS A 25 1.91 66.01 20.06
N LYS A 26 1.56 65.27 21.14
CA LYS A 26 2.00 65.24 22.57
C LYS A 26 1.55 63.93 23.28
N LYS A 27 2.34 63.51 24.31
CA LYS A 27 2.02 62.84 25.61
C LYS A 27 0.61 62.26 25.87
N ALA A 28 0.38 61.16 26.62
CA ALA A 28 1.22 60.09 27.23
C ALA A 28 0.25 58.89 27.60
N SER A 29 0.19 58.12 28.72
CA SER A 29 0.88 57.90 30.02
C SER A 29 0.16 56.73 30.78
N ALA A 30 0.66 56.02 31.81
CA ALA A 30 2.01 55.72 32.35
C ALA A 30 1.95 54.76 33.59
N LYS A 31 3.00 53.94 33.84
CA LYS A 31 3.36 53.23 35.11
C LYS A 31 2.39 52.10 35.56
N VAL A 32 2.71 51.12 36.45
CA VAL A 32 3.78 50.86 37.46
C VAL A 32 3.91 49.30 37.67
N LYS A 33 4.78 48.57 38.42
CA LYS A 33 5.58 48.79 39.66
C LYS A 33 6.98 48.08 39.73
N ARG A 34 7.05 46.77 40.06
CA ARG A 34 8.21 45.95 40.53
C ARG A 34 7.85 44.44 40.33
N LYS A 35 8.63 43.38 40.60
CA LYS A 35 9.94 43.06 41.26
C LYS A 35 10.39 41.68 40.66
N GLY A 36 11.64 41.17 40.62
CA GLY A 36 13.02 41.60 40.90
C GLY A 36 13.93 40.35 40.97
N ALA A 37 15.11 40.31 40.35
CA ALA A 37 16.39 40.89 40.82
C ALA A 37 17.29 39.90 41.62
N SER A 38 18.34 39.35 40.97
CA SER A 38 19.58 38.84 41.57
C SER A 38 20.72 38.90 40.54
N ALA A 39 21.97 39.16 40.95
CA ALA A 39 23.12 39.32 40.05
C ALA A 39 24.49 39.20 40.74
N LYS A 40 25.48 38.66 40.00
CA LYS A 40 26.96 38.73 40.15
C LYS A 40 27.53 37.97 38.93
N ALA A 41 28.51 38.42 38.13
CA ALA A 41 29.77 39.16 38.36
C ALA A 41 30.82 38.28 39.10
N SER A 42 32.09 38.17 38.66
CA SER A 42 32.85 38.96 37.67
C SER A 42 34.16 38.28 37.18
N LYS A 43 34.76 38.82 36.09
CA LYS A 43 36.19 39.23 35.87
C LYS A 43 37.34 38.42 36.55
N SER A 44 38.54 38.23 35.97
CA SER A 44 39.14 38.61 34.66
C SER A 44 40.62 38.18 34.54
N LYS A 45 41.23 38.31 33.34
CA LYS A 45 42.70 38.46 33.07
C LYS A 45 43.60 37.22 33.32
N SER A 46 44.80 37.08 32.73
CA SER A 46 45.39 37.64 31.49
C SER A 46 46.74 36.99 31.10
N ARG A 47 47.16 37.21 29.84
CA ARG A 47 48.57 37.48 29.39
C ARG A 47 49.62 36.33 29.21
N THR A 48 49.85 36.05 27.92
CA THR A 48 51.15 36.15 27.18
C THR A 48 52.29 35.11 27.23
N LYS A 49 52.68 34.72 25.99
CA LYS A 49 54.05 34.64 25.37
C LYS A 49 54.93 33.38 25.55
N ARG A 50 55.38 32.89 24.37
CA ARG A 50 56.75 32.42 23.97
C ARG A 50 57.50 31.44 24.90
N ALA A 51 58.19 30.42 24.40
CA ALA A 51 59.15 30.47 23.29
C ALA A 51 59.37 29.11 22.58
N ALA A 52 60.28 29.07 21.60
CA ALA A 52 60.61 27.87 20.81
C ALA A 52 62.12 27.59 20.76
N LYS A 53 62.49 26.30 20.61
CA LYS A 53 63.78 25.75 20.13
C LYS A 53 63.46 24.35 19.53
N SER A 54 63.89 23.86 18.37
CA SER A 54 64.91 24.21 17.34
C SER A 54 66.28 23.49 17.42
N ALA A 55 66.37 22.30 16.83
CA ALA A 55 67.56 21.70 16.18
C ALA A 55 67.04 20.70 15.10
N ALA A 56 67.51 20.59 13.84
CA ALA A 56 68.84 20.70 13.21
C ALA A 56 69.69 19.40 13.39
N LYS A 57 70.37 18.83 12.37
CA LYS A 57 70.49 19.06 10.90
C LYS A 57 71.31 17.90 10.26
N LYS A 58 71.36 17.80 8.92
CA LYS A 58 72.43 17.12 8.09
C LYS A 58 72.54 15.57 8.21
N LYS A 59 73.24 14.82 7.33
CA LYS A 59 73.36 14.87 5.84
C LYS A 59 74.10 13.60 5.31
N THR A 60 73.69 13.07 4.15
CA THR A 60 74.51 12.33 3.14
C THR A 60 75.45 11.15 3.50
N ALA A 61 75.02 9.93 3.11
CA ALA A 61 75.66 9.00 2.14
C ALA A 61 77.09 8.43 2.30
N ALA A 62 77.23 7.11 2.09
CA ALA A 62 78.23 6.49 1.18
C ALA A 62 77.99 4.97 0.93
N LYS A 63 78.26 4.49 -0.31
CA LYS A 63 78.92 3.20 -0.74
C LYS A 63 78.53 1.87 -0.05
N LYS A 64 78.45 0.68 -0.66
CA LYS A 64 78.94 -0.01 -1.91
C LYS A 64 78.00 -1.24 -2.10
N THR A 65 78.03 -2.15 -3.09
CA THR A 65 79.04 -2.67 -4.05
C THR A 65 78.39 -2.97 -5.44
N SER A 66 79.19 -3.39 -6.43
CA SER A 66 78.79 -3.59 -7.82
C SER A 66 78.86 -5.05 -8.32
N ALA A 67 77.81 -5.50 -9.02
CA ALA A 67 77.78 -6.29 -10.27
C ALA A 67 78.79 -7.42 -10.58
N LYS A 68 78.32 -8.49 -11.28
CA LYS A 68 78.93 -8.95 -12.55
C LYS A 68 78.13 -10.01 -13.35
N LYS A 69 78.21 -9.85 -14.68
CA LYS A 69 78.26 -10.84 -15.78
C LYS A 69 77.11 -11.83 -16.05
N SER A 70 76.62 -11.73 -17.28
CA SER A 70 76.04 -12.80 -18.10
C SER A 70 77.11 -13.77 -18.66
N ALA A 71 76.68 -15.00 -19.02
CA ALA A 71 77.43 -15.91 -19.91
C ALA A 71 76.47 -16.86 -20.67
N LYS A 72 76.91 -17.39 -21.82
CA LYS A 72 76.13 -18.27 -22.73
C LYS A 72 76.44 -19.77 -22.50
N LYS A 73 75.48 -20.65 -22.86
CA LYS A 73 75.59 -22.00 -23.50
C LYS A 73 74.67 -23.07 -22.84
N SER A 74 74.19 -24.14 -23.51
CA SER A 74 73.84 -24.35 -24.94
C SER A 74 73.23 -25.76 -25.20
N ALA A 75 72.19 -25.83 -26.03
CA ALA A 75 71.73 -27.05 -26.77
C ALA A 75 71.13 -28.21 -25.92
N LYS A 76 70.50 -29.28 -26.46
CA LYS A 76 70.44 -29.79 -27.86
C LYS A 76 69.27 -30.78 -28.13
N LYS A 77 68.47 -30.57 -29.19
CA LYS A 77 67.60 -31.58 -29.92
C LYS A 77 66.47 -32.26 -29.08
N THR A 78 65.41 -32.89 -29.61
CA THR A 78 64.73 -33.02 -30.94
C THR A 78 63.28 -33.47 -30.71
N GLY A 79 62.24 -33.11 -31.49
CA GLY A 79 62.11 -32.11 -32.55
C GLY A 79 61.04 -32.47 -33.60
N LYS A 80 60.52 -31.46 -34.35
CA LYS A 80 59.86 -31.55 -35.69
C LYS A 80 58.56 -32.40 -35.80
N LYS A 81 57.49 -31.99 -36.52
CA LYS A 81 57.18 -30.90 -37.48
C LYS A 81 55.80 -30.31 -37.10
N SER A 82 55.53 -29.00 -37.05
CA SER A 82 55.59 -27.95 -38.10
C SER A 82 54.52 -28.13 -39.21
N ALA A 83 53.76 -27.11 -39.64
CA ALA A 83 53.96 -25.66 -39.47
C ALA A 83 52.69 -24.82 -39.81
N LYS A 84 52.71 -23.52 -39.41
CA LYS A 84 52.28 -22.31 -40.16
C LYS A 84 50.84 -22.23 -40.77
N ASN A 85 50.18 -21.07 -40.86
CA ASN A 85 50.42 -19.74 -40.27
C ASN A 85 49.11 -18.88 -40.28
N SER A 86 49.10 -17.82 -39.46
CA SER A 86 48.41 -16.53 -39.65
C SER A 86 47.72 -16.25 -41.01
N SER A 87 46.52 -15.63 -41.13
CA SER A 87 46.09 -14.41 -40.43
C SER A 87 44.63 -13.96 -40.72
N LYS A 88 44.06 -13.17 -39.77
CA LYS A 88 43.09 -12.05 -39.90
C LYS A 88 41.89 -12.10 -40.89
N LYS A 89 40.67 -11.99 -40.30
CA LYS A 89 39.54 -11.08 -40.66
C LYS A 89 39.07 -11.04 -42.15
N SER A 90 37.80 -11.26 -42.52
CA SER A 90 36.54 -10.86 -41.84
C SER A 90 35.26 -11.24 -42.64
N SER A 91 34.09 -10.92 -42.07
CA SER A 91 32.80 -10.57 -42.73
C SER A 91 31.72 -11.66 -42.98
N LYS A 92 30.58 -11.42 -42.31
CA LYS A 92 29.16 -11.42 -42.78
C LYS A 92 28.52 -12.62 -43.52
N LYS A 93 27.24 -12.84 -43.15
CA LYS A 93 26.13 -13.55 -43.85
C LYS A 93 26.23 -15.09 -43.95
N SER A 94 25.13 -15.84 -44.14
CA SER A 94 23.74 -15.72 -43.63
C SER A 94 22.94 -16.99 -43.97
N THR A 95 21.82 -17.23 -43.28
CA THR A 95 20.59 -17.93 -43.76
C THR A 95 20.70 -19.25 -44.56
N LYS A 96 20.05 -20.31 -44.04
CA LYS A 96 19.32 -21.28 -44.89
C LYS A 96 18.05 -21.79 -44.19
N LYS A 97 16.93 -21.85 -44.93
CA LYS A 97 15.59 -22.27 -44.48
C LYS A 97 14.99 -23.20 -45.55
N SER A 98 14.80 -24.49 -45.27
CA SER A 98 13.91 -25.43 -46.00
C SER A 98 14.07 -26.88 -45.50
N ALA A 99 13.20 -27.84 -45.86
CA ALA A 99 11.81 -27.99 -45.40
C ALA A 99 11.23 -29.40 -45.77
N LYS A 100 10.39 -29.96 -44.88
CA LYS A 100 9.36 -31.02 -45.11
C LYS A 100 9.78 -32.44 -45.58
N LYS A 101 9.41 -33.44 -44.75
CA LYS A 101 9.01 -34.84 -45.07
C LYS A 101 10.12 -35.74 -45.69
N THR A 102 10.11 -37.08 -45.59
CA THR A 102 9.04 -38.06 -45.31
C THR A 102 9.60 -39.29 -44.56
N ALA A 103 8.79 -40.03 -43.80
CA ALA A 103 9.17 -41.32 -43.21
C ALA A 103 8.24 -42.48 -43.66
N LYS A 104 8.80 -43.65 -44.00
CA LYS A 104 8.07 -44.88 -44.35
C LYS A 104 8.95 -46.14 -44.19
N LYS A 105 8.59 -47.01 -43.24
CA LYS A 105 8.81 -48.49 -43.21
C LYS A 105 10.29 -48.96 -43.30
N SER A 106 10.69 -50.18 -42.91
CA SER A 106 9.94 -51.41 -42.61
C SER A 106 10.73 -52.37 -41.70
N VAL A 107 10.03 -53.17 -40.88
CA VAL A 107 10.42 -54.56 -40.56
C VAL A 107 9.14 -55.42 -40.58
N LYS A 108 9.25 -56.68 -41.01
CA LYS A 108 8.13 -57.63 -41.11
C LYS A 108 8.65 -59.08 -40.99
N LYS A 109 8.15 -59.87 -40.03
CA LYS A 109 7.78 -61.30 -40.18
C LYS A 109 7.15 -61.84 -38.89
N ALA A 110 6.44 -62.96 -38.97
CA ALA A 110 5.58 -63.48 -37.89
C ALA A 110 5.33 -65.01 -38.00
N ALA A 111 5.05 -65.65 -36.85
CA ALA A 111 4.49 -66.99 -36.64
C ALA A 111 4.11 -67.10 -35.13
N LYS A 112 3.19 -67.93 -34.62
CA LYS A 112 2.18 -68.87 -35.19
C LYS A 112 0.96 -68.92 -34.21
N LYS A 113 -0.05 -69.80 -34.40
CA LYS A 113 -1.35 -69.77 -33.66
C LYS A 113 -1.86 -71.15 -33.20
N ALA A 114 -2.49 -71.18 -32.00
CA ALA A 114 -3.61 -72.07 -31.56
C ALA A 114 -3.32 -73.60 -31.40
N PRO A 115 -4.24 -74.48 -30.85
CA PRO A 115 -5.67 -74.26 -30.49
C PRO A 115 -6.32 -74.94 -29.23
N ARG A 116 -7.42 -74.33 -28.73
CA ARG A 116 -8.73 -74.86 -28.20
C ARG A 116 -8.87 -76.00 -27.14
N LYS A 117 -9.57 -75.68 -26.02
CA LYS A 117 -10.85 -76.24 -25.43
C LYS A 117 -11.14 -75.44 -24.11
N ALA A 118 -12.33 -75.07 -23.59
CA ALA A 118 -13.75 -75.54 -23.57
C ALA A 118 -14.08 -76.55 -22.43
N ALA A 119 -15.18 -76.49 -21.64
CA ALA A 119 -16.26 -75.49 -21.41
C ALA A 119 -17.22 -75.90 -20.22
N LYS A 120 -18.11 -74.99 -19.74
CA LYS A 120 -19.43 -75.20 -19.03
C LYS A 120 -20.15 -73.81 -18.93
N LYS A 121 -21.34 -73.55 -19.51
CA LYS A 121 -22.76 -73.87 -19.14
C LYS A 121 -23.24 -73.21 -17.82
N SER A 122 -24.42 -72.59 -17.68
CA SER A 122 -25.62 -72.34 -18.55
C SER A 122 -26.31 -70.98 -18.13
N SER A 123 -27.57 -70.55 -18.35
CA SER A 123 -28.88 -71.12 -18.80
C SER A 123 -29.78 -70.05 -19.52
N LYS A 124 -31.12 -70.00 -19.32
CA LYS A 124 -32.13 -69.04 -19.88
C LYS A 124 -33.44 -69.03 -19.04
N ALA A 125 -34.30 -67.99 -19.27
CA ALA A 125 -35.79 -67.95 -19.24
C ALA A 125 -36.52 -67.07 -18.18
N LYS A 126 -37.77 -66.68 -18.51
CA LYS A 126 -38.74 -65.85 -17.73
C LYS A 126 -39.88 -66.69 -17.14
N PRO A 127 -40.62 -66.19 -16.12
CA PRO A 127 -42.08 -66.00 -16.28
C PRO A 127 -42.58 -64.62 -15.75
N THR A 128 -43.85 -64.50 -15.29
CA THR A 128 -44.64 -63.23 -15.27
C THR A 128 -45.58 -63.02 -14.06
N LYS A 129 -45.73 -61.74 -13.61
CA LYS A 129 -46.89 -61.01 -12.96
C LYS A 129 -47.76 -61.69 -11.86
N PRO A 130 -48.15 -60.95 -10.78
CA PRO A 130 -49.29 -59.99 -10.78
C PRO A 130 -48.89 -58.52 -10.48
N GLN A 131 -49.60 -57.45 -10.90
CA GLN A 131 -50.77 -56.76 -10.26
C GLN A 131 -50.56 -56.35 -8.79
N ALA A 132 -50.88 -55.13 -8.30
CA ALA A 132 -51.17 -53.78 -8.87
C ALA A 132 -51.14 -52.77 -7.66
N ALA A 133 -51.31 -51.42 -7.69
CA ALA A 133 -51.51 -50.32 -8.65
C ALA A 133 -50.86 -49.03 -8.01
N LYS A 134 -51.29 -47.75 -8.00
CA LYS A 134 -52.34 -46.91 -8.66
C LYS A 134 -51.96 -45.39 -8.55
N ALA A 135 -51.67 -44.69 -9.67
CA ALA A 135 -51.51 -43.22 -9.80
C ALA A 135 -50.41 -42.49 -8.95
N SER A 136 -49.82 -41.35 -9.33
CA SER A 136 -49.79 -40.61 -10.62
C SER A 136 -48.54 -39.71 -10.71
N SER A 137 -47.83 -39.70 -11.84
CA SER A 137 -47.00 -38.56 -12.28
C SER A 137 -46.76 -38.58 -13.79
N THR A 138 -47.23 -37.55 -14.50
CA THR A 138 -47.05 -37.39 -15.95
C THR A 138 -45.71 -36.74 -16.26
N LYS A 139 -44.73 -37.53 -16.71
CA LYS A 139 -43.50 -36.98 -17.31
C LYS A 139 -43.79 -36.47 -18.72
N ALA A 140 -43.74 -35.16 -18.91
CA ALA A 140 -43.52 -34.57 -20.23
C ALA A 140 -42.03 -34.72 -20.64
N SER A 141 -41.77 -34.65 -21.95
CA SER A 141 -40.42 -34.69 -22.52
C SER A 141 -39.52 -33.58 -21.98
N PRO A 142 -38.19 -33.76 -21.94
CA PRO A 142 -37.27 -32.72 -21.46
C PRO A 142 -37.44 -31.44 -22.27
N ALA A 143 -37.87 -30.38 -21.59
CA ALA A 143 -37.96 -29.05 -22.18
C ALA A 143 -36.56 -28.59 -22.62
N LYS A 144 -36.49 -27.90 -23.77
CA LYS A 144 -35.23 -27.27 -24.21
C LYS A 144 -34.80 -26.28 -23.13
N THR A 145 -33.58 -26.44 -22.61
CA THR A 145 -32.97 -25.45 -21.71
C THR A 145 -33.07 -24.06 -22.36
N PRO A 146 -33.59 -23.04 -21.67
CA PRO A 146 -33.63 -21.69 -22.24
C PRO A 146 -32.21 -21.25 -22.56
N SER A 147 -31.93 -20.95 -23.83
CA SER A 147 -30.67 -20.29 -24.16
C SER A 147 -30.74 -18.87 -23.61
N THR A 148 -29.87 -18.58 -22.64
CA THR A 148 -29.69 -17.24 -22.07
C THR A 148 -29.04 -16.31 -23.09
N ARG A 149 -29.81 -15.93 -24.11
CA ARG A 149 -29.55 -14.69 -24.85
C ARG A 149 -29.65 -13.56 -23.84
N GLY A 150 -28.51 -12.98 -23.48
CA GLY A 150 -28.46 -11.63 -22.92
C GLY A 150 -29.14 -10.63 -23.85
N PRO A 151 -29.39 -9.39 -23.40
CA PRO A 151 -30.06 -8.38 -24.21
C PRO A 151 -29.35 -8.21 -25.55
N SER A 152 -30.10 -8.17 -26.64
CA SER A 152 -29.57 -8.11 -28.01
C SER A 152 -29.03 -6.72 -28.41
N THR A 153 -28.64 -5.92 -27.42
CA THR A 153 -28.27 -4.50 -27.56
C THR A 153 -27.01 -4.26 -26.76
N LYS A 154 -25.99 -3.74 -27.44
CA LYS A 154 -24.65 -3.44 -26.92
C LYS A 154 -24.37 -1.94 -26.85
N VAL A 155 -25.28 -1.11 -27.36
CA VAL A 155 -25.22 0.35 -27.33
C VAL A 155 -26.40 0.93 -26.54
N PHE A 156 -26.10 1.68 -25.48
CA PHE A 156 -27.06 2.14 -24.50
C PHE A 156 -27.18 3.67 -24.53
N TYR A 157 -28.24 4.17 -25.17
CA TYR A 157 -28.55 5.61 -25.27
C TYR A 157 -28.89 6.24 -23.91
N PHE A 158 -28.50 7.51 -23.73
CA PHE A 158 -28.96 8.39 -22.66
C PHE A 158 -29.21 9.80 -23.24
N GLY A 159 -30.38 10.38 -22.98
CA GLY A 159 -30.74 11.73 -23.43
C GLY A 159 -32.20 12.05 -23.12
N ASP A 160 -32.64 13.29 -23.31
CA ASP A 160 -34.06 13.70 -23.21
C ASP A 160 -34.79 13.29 -21.91
N GLY A 161 -34.05 13.12 -20.81
CA GLY A 161 -34.58 12.66 -19.51
C GLY A 161 -34.87 11.15 -19.42
N LYS A 162 -34.37 10.32 -20.35
CA LYS A 162 -34.48 8.85 -20.33
C LYS A 162 -33.21 8.16 -20.81
N ALA A 163 -32.80 7.07 -20.16
CA ALA A 163 -31.71 6.23 -20.60
C ALA A 163 -32.11 4.75 -20.73
N SER A 164 -31.40 4.02 -21.60
CA SER A 164 -31.50 2.56 -21.71
C SER A 164 -30.71 1.81 -20.62
N GLY A 165 -29.94 2.54 -19.80
CA GLY A 165 -29.13 2.02 -18.70
C GLY A 165 -29.58 2.54 -17.33
N ARG A 166 -28.88 2.12 -16.27
CA ARG A 166 -29.13 2.47 -14.86
C ARG A 166 -27.91 2.18 -13.99
N ALA A 167 -27.88 2.70 -12.77
CA ALA A 167 -26.72 2.67 -11.86
C ALA A 167 -26.18 1.27 -11.51
N GLU A 168 -26.99 0.21 -11.57
CA GLU A 168 -26.54 -1.16 -11.25
C GLU A 168 -25.74 -1.79 -12.41
N MET A 169 -25.86 -1.28 -13.64
CA MET A 169 -25.26 -1.87 -14.85
C MET A 169 -23.76 -1.57 -15.01
N LYS A 170 -23.03 -1.33 -13.91
CA LYS A 170 -21.60 -0.98 -13.88
C LYS A 170 -20.68 -2.05 -14.49
N GLU A 171 -21.11 -3.31 -14.53
CA GLU A 171 -20.38 -4.39 -15.20
C GLU A 171 -20.40 -4.25 -16.72
N LEU A 172 -21.51 -3.75 -17.28
CA LEU A 172 -21.76 -3.65 -18.72
C LEU A 172 -21.43 -2.26 -19.30
N LEU A 173 -21.71 -1.21 -18.54
CA LEU A 173 -21.59 0.20 -18.94
C LEU A 173 -20.36 0.90 -18.33
N GLY A 174 -19.61 0.21 -17.49
CA GLY A 174 -18.61 0.81 -16.60
C GLY A 174 -19.23 1.75 -15.57
N GLY A 175 -18.39 2.32 -14.70
CA GLY A 175 -18.84 3.31 -13.70
C GLY A 175 -19.40 4.58 -14.35
N LYS A 176 -18.75 5.06 -15.42
CA LYS A 176 -19.14 6.30 -16.12
C LYS A 176 -20.49 6.17 -16.85
N GLY A 177 -20.68 5.11 -17.64
CA GLY A 177 -21.91 4.92 -18.42
C GLY A 177 -23.14 4.63 -17.54
N ALA A 178 -22.96 3.83 -16.49
CA ALA A 178 -24.03 3.58 -15.52
C ALA A 178 -24.48 4.87 -14.82
N ASN A 179 -23.55 5.73 -14.40
CA ASN A 179 -23.87 6.98 -13.72
C ASN A 179 -24.41 8.07 -14.67
N LEU A 180 -23.96 8.11 -15.94
CA LEU A 180 -24.54 8.97 -16.99
C LEU A 180 -26.01 8.62 -17.26
N ALA A 181 -26.30 7.32 -17.38
CA ALA A 181 -27.66 6.82 -17.55
C ALA A 181 -28.54 7.13 -16.33
N GLU A 182 -28.03 6.94 -15.11
CA GLU A 182 -28.77 7.22 -13.88
C GLU A 182 -29.08 8.72 -13.71
N MET A 183 -28.09 9.60 -13.92
CA MET A 183 -28.33 11.06 -13.91
C MET A 183 -29.42 11.45 -14.91
N THR A 184 -29.41 10.84 -16.10
CA THR A 184 -30.41 11.07 -17.15
C THR A 184 -31.80 10.60 -16.70
N ASN A 185 -31.92 9.42 -16.09
CA ASN A 185 -33.18 8.89 -15.55
C ASN A 185 -33.71 9.74 -14.37
N LEU A 186 -32.82 10.34 -13.59
CA LEU A 186 -33.17 11.34 -12.58
C LEU A 186 -33.66 12.67 -13.21
N GLY A 187 -33.53 12.89 -14.51
CA GLY A 187 -33.86 14.17 -15.14
C GLY A 187 -32.87 15.28 -14.76
N ILE A 188 -31.62 14.92 -14.46
CA ILE A 188 -30.50 15.85 -14.34
C ILE A 188 -30.07 16.22 -15.77
N PRO A 189 -29.69 17.48 -16.06
CA PRO A 189 -29.33 17.92 -17.41
C PRO A 189 -27.98 17.33 -17.86
N VAL A 190 -28.01 16.11 -18.38
CA VAL A 190 -26.85 15.43 -18.99
C VAL A 190 -26.88 15.68 -20.51
N PRO A 191 -25.77 16.05 -21.16
CA PRO A 191 -25.70 16.10 -22.62
C PRO A 191 -25.97 14.71 -23.23
N PRO A 192 -26.80 14.60 -24.28
CA PRO A 192 -27.22 13.31 -24.82
C PRO A 192 -26.06 12.53 -25.48
N GLY A 193 -26.17 11.21 -25.49
CA GLY A 193 -25.11 10.32 -25.93
C GLY A 193 -25.48 8.83 -25.82
N PHE A 194 -24.47 7.98 -25.87
CA PHE A 194 -24.61 6.53 -25.71
C PHE A 194 -23.34 5.87 -25.15
N THR A 195 -23.52 4.75 -24.46
CA THR A 195 -22.43 3.89 -23.97
C THR A 195 -22.35 2.60 -24.80
N VAL A 196 -21.19 2.31 -25.38
CA VAL A 196 -20.84 1.03 -26.00
C VAL A 196 -20.27 0.11 -24.91
N SER A 197 -20.83 -1.09 -24.75
CA SER A 197 -20.59 -1.95 -23.57
C SER A 197 -19.19 -2.57 -23.47
N THR A 198 -18.81 -2.95 -22.25
CA THR A 198 -17.58 -3.70 -21.93
C THR A 198 -17.43 -5.01 -22.71
N GLU A 199 -18.55 -5.69 -23.00
CA GLU A 199 -18.57 -6.89 -23.86
C GLU A 199 -17.98 -6.64 -25.25
N VAL A 200 -18.17 -5.44 -25.81
CA VAL A 200 -17.63 -5.05 -27.11
C VAL A 200 -16.11 -4.93 -27.05
N CYS A 201 -15.53 -4.46 -25.93
CA CYS A 201 -14.08 -4.49 -25.72
C CYS A 201 -13.54 -5.94 -25.75
N GLY A 202 -14.24 -6.85 -25.07
CA GLY A 202 -13.91 -8.28 -25.07
C GLY A 202 -14.07 -8.95 -26.45
N GLU A 203 -14.99 -8.48 -27.30
CA GLU A 203 -15.10 -8.94 -28.70
C GLU A 203 -14.05 -8.32 -29.62
N PHE A 204 -13.82 -7.01 -29.51
CA PHE A 204 -12.82 -6.25 -30.27
C PHE A 204 -11.40 -6.84 -30.09
N ASN A 205 -11.01 -7.12 -28.85
CA ASN A 205 -9.72 -7.72 -28.53
C ASN A 205 -9.58 -9.14 -29.10
N ARG A 206 -10.65 -9.97 -29.01
CA ARG A 206 -10.67 -11.32 -29.62
C ARG A 206 -10.70 -11.32 -31.16
N GLN A 207 -11.19 -10.25 -31.77
CA GLN A 207 -11.29 -10.07 -33.23
C GLN A 207 -10.13 -9.22 -33.80
N GLY A 208 -9.03 -9.09 -33.07
CA GLY A 208 -7.81 -8.41 -33.55
C GLY A 208 -7.98 -6.93 -33.85
N GLY A 209 -8.80 -6.22 -33.06
CA GLY A 209 -9.03 -4.78 -33.22
C GLY A 209 -10.19 -4.40 -34.15
N THR A 210 -11.16 -5.31 -34.37
CA THR A 210 -12.32 -5.05 -35.25
C THR A 210 -13.60 -4.83 -34.45
N ILE A 211 -14.24 -3.66 -34.62
CA ILE A 211 -15.59 -3.39 -34.09
C ILE A 211 -16.63 -4.20 -34.90
N PRO A 212 -17.46 -5.07 -34.27
CA PRO A 212 -18.45 -5.90 -34.97
C PRO A 212 -19.48 -5.10 -35.77
N ARG A 213 -19.93 -5.64 -36.91
CA ARG A 213 -20.85 -4.94 -37.83
C ARG A 213 -22.20 -4.55 -37.18
N SER A 214 -22.77 -5.40 -36.33
CA SER A 214 -24.03 -5.09 -35.63
C SER A 214 -23.89 -3.87 -34.71
N VAL A 215 -22.79 -3.82 -33.95
CA VAL A 215 -22.49 -2.71 -33.04
C VAL A 215 -22.29 -1.41 -33.81
N ARG A 216 -21.71 -1.45 -35.02
CA ARG A 216 -21.63 -0.26 -35.88
C ARG A 216 -23.02 0.27 -36.29
N THR A 217 -23.97 -0.61 -36.62
CA THR A 217 -25.36 -0.22 -36.91
C THR A 217 -26.02 0.40 -35.68
N GLU A 218 -25.92 -0.26 -34.51
CA GLU A 218 -26.46 0.27 -33.24
C GLU A 218 -25.87 1.64 -32.86
N ILE A 219 -24.59 1.88 -33.16
CA ILE A 219 -23.92 3.19 -32.97
C ILE A 219 -24.51 4.24 -33.93
N THR A 220 -24.69 3.92 -35.22
CA THR A 220 -25.32 4.85 -36.17
C THR A 220 -26.75 5.21 -35.77
N ASP A 221 -27.55 4.23 -35.35
CA ASP A 221 -28.92 4.46 -34.85
C ASP A 221 -28.94 5.34 -33.59
N ALA A 222 -27.93 5.21 -32.73
CA ALA A 222 -27.77 6.05 -31.54
C ALA A 222 -27.33 7.49 -31.89
N ILE A 223 -26.46 7.69 -32.89
CA ILE A 223 -26.08 9.03 -33.39
C ILE A 223 -27.33 9.75 -33.92
N VAL A 224 -28.14 9.11 -34.76
CA VAL A 224 -29.38 9.71 -35.31
C VAL A 224 -30.37 10.13 -34.21
N ARG A 225 -30.38 9.44 -33.05
CA ARG A 225 -31.12 9.92 -31.87
C ARG A 225 -30.53 11.18 -31.26
N VAL A 226 -29.21 11.28 -31.11
CA VAL A 226 -28.54 12.48 -30.58
C VAL A 226 -28.74 13.67 -31.52
N GLU A 227 -28.61 13.47 -32.83
CA GLU A 227 -28.90 14.50 -33.85
C GLU A 227 -30.33 15.04 -33.71
N LYS A 228 -31.32 14.15 -33.57
CA LYS A 228 -32.72 14.52 -33.37
C LYS A 228 -33.00 15.20 -32.02
N SER A 229 -32.27 14.83 -30.97
CA SER A 229 -32.37 15.45 -29.63
C SER A 229 -31.86 16.89 -29.62
N LEU A 230 -30.76 17.18 -30.35
CA LEU A 230 -30.09 18.48 -30.33
C LEU A 230 -30.41 19.40 -31.52
N GLY A 231 -30.97 18.87 -32.62
CA GLY A 231 -31.20 19.64 -33.85
C GLY A 231 -29.92 19.97 -34.64
N ALA A 232 -28.82 19.29 -34.32
CA ALA A 232 -27.50 19.42 -34.96
C ALA A 232 -27.14 18.12 -35.68
N LYS A 233 -26.26 18.19 -36.69
CA LYS A 233 -25.92 17.03 -37.54
C LYS A 233 -24.45 16.66 -37.42
N PHE A 234 -24.14 15.37 -37.29
CA PHE A 234 -22.76 14.89 -37.25
C PHE A 234 -22.14 15.05 -38.63
N GLY A 235 -21.10 15.89 -38.74
CA GLY A 235 -20.57 16.34 -40.04
C GLY A 235 -21.42 17.39 -40.75
N GLY A 236 -22.36 18.07 -40.07
CA GLY A 236 -23.10 19.19 -40.64
C GLY A 236 -22.26 20.47 -40.72
N ALA A 237 -22.15 21.08 -41.90
CA ALA A 237 -21.32 22.28 -42.12
C ALA A 237 -21.87 23.55 -41.44
N GLU A 238 -23.19 23.67 -41.26
CA GLU A 238 -23.81 24.86 -40.64
C GLU A 238 -24.02 24.71 -39.12
N ASN A 239 -24.63 23.60 -38.69
CA ASN A 239 -24.86 23.28 -37.27
C ASN A 239 -24.19 21.93 -36.91
N PRO A 240 -22.86 21.92 -36.65
CA PRO A 240 -22.10 20.72 -36.42
C PRO A 240 -22.39 20.11 -35.03
N LEU A 241 -22.89 18.87 -35.02
CA LEU A 241 -22.84 18.03 -33.83
C LEU A 241 -21.40 17.54 -33.65
N LEU A 242 -20.84 17.76 -32.46
CA LEU A 242 -19.52 17.28 -32.06
C LEU A 242 -19.64 16.36 -30.84
N PHE A 243 -18.75 15.39 -30.72
CA PHE A 243 -18.76 14.40 -29.64
C PHE A 243 -17.48 14.43 -28.79
N SER A 244 -17.61 14.05 -27.52
CA SER A 244 -16.51 13.51 -26.72
C SER A 244 -16.61 11.99 -26.69
N VAL A 245 -15.46 11.32 -26.74
CA VAL A 245 -15.33 9.86 -26.63
C VAL A 245 -14.51 9.58 -25.37
N ARG A 246 -15.18 9.10 -24.32
CA ARG A 246 -14.67 8.98 -22.95
C ARG A 246 -14.64 7.51 -22.51
N SER A 247 -13.46 7.03 -22.11
CA SER A 247 -13.29 5.71 -21.50
C SER A 247 -14.06 5.55 -20.18
N GLY A 248 -14.44 4.32 -19.84
CA GLY A 248 -15.12 3.99 -18.59
C GLY A 248 -15.14 2.50 -18.28
N ALA A 249 -14.21 2.03 -17.45
CA ALA A 249 -14.21 0.66 -16.94
C ALA A 249 -15.13 0.49 -15.72
N ARG A 250 -15.32 -0.75 -15.25
CA ARG A 250 -16.06 -1.08 -14.02
C ARG A 250 -15.46 -0.38 -12.79
N ALA A 251 -14.14 -0.47 -12.64
CA ALA A 251 -13.36 0.25 -11.64
C ALA A 251 -12.86 1.60 -12.20
N SER A 252 -12.63 2.58 -11.31
CA SER A 252 -12.04 3.85 -11.71
C SER A 252 -10.53 3.72 -11.89
N MET A 253 -10.03 4.08 -13.09
CA MET A 253 -8.61 4.10 -13.45
C MET A 253 -8.22 5.50 -13.93
N PRO A 254 -8.07 6.51 -13.04
CA PRO A 254 -7.79 7.90 -13.42
C PRO A 254 -6.45 8.02 -14.16
N GLY A 255 -6.40 8.82 -15.24
CA GLY A 255 -5.19 9.02 -16.05
C GLY A 255 -4.73 7.82 -16.88
N MET A 256 -5.30 6.63 -16.70
CA MET A 256 -4.79 5.39 -17.33
C MET A 256 -5.34 5.12 -18.74
N MET A 257 -6.51 5.66 -19.05
CA MET A 257 -7.23 5.45 -20.31
C MET A 257 -7.64 6.80 -20.91
N ASP A 258 -7.62 6.84 -22.23
CA ASP A 258 -7.67 8.08 -22.99
C ASP A 258 -9.08 8.68 -23.09
N THR A 259 -9.15 9.91 -23.60
CA THR A 259 -10.37 10.62 -23.94
C THR A 259 -10.09 11.53 -25.12
N VAL A 260 -11.04 11.62 -26.06
CA VAL A 260 -10.99 12.57 -27.19
C VAL A 260 -12.16 13.54 -27.05
N LEU A 261 -11.90 14.84 -27.19
CA LEU A 261 -12.92 15.90 -27.22
C LEU A 261 -13.10 16.43 -28.65
N ASN A 262 -14.13 17.23 -28.88
CA ASN A 262 -14.36 17.98 -30.13
C ASN A 262 -14.42 17.11 -31.42
N LEU A 263 -14.72 15.81 -31.31
CA LEU A 263 -14.71 14.86 -32.42
C LEU A 263 -15.84 15.16 -33.41
N GLY A 264 -15.52 15.14 -34.70
CA GLY A 264 -16.37 15.63 -35.79
C GLY A 264 -15.88 16.94 -36.40
N LEU A 265 -14.82 17.55 -35.86
CA LEU A 265 -14.16 18.70 -36.46
C LEU A 265 -13.36 18.32 -37.71
N ASN A 266 -13.56 19.09 -38.77
CA ASN A 266 -12.81 19.10 -40.02
C ASN A 266 -12.84 20.53 -40.61
N ASN A 267 -12.23 20.71 -41.79
CA ASN A 267 -12.15 22.02 -42.46
C ASN A 267 -13.51 22.68 -42.76
N ASP A 268 -14.60 21.92 -42.84
CA ASP A 268 -15.93 22.41 -43.15
C ASP A 268 -16.73 22.67 -41.86
N THR A 269 -16.72 21.72 -40.91
CA THR A 269 -17.45 21.84 -39.64
C THR A 269 -16.85 22.86 -38.68
N VAL A 270 -15.56 23.20 -38.81
CA VAL A 270 -14.96 24.31 -38.05
C VAL A 270 -15.57 25.67 -38.43
N LEU A 271 -16.05 25.83 -39.66
CA LEU A 271 -16.69 27.07 -40.13
C LEU A 271 -18.10 27.23 -39.52
N GLY A 272 -18.88 26.16 -39.44
CA GLY A 272 -20.15 26.15 -38.70
C GLY A 272 -19.96 26.40 -37.22
N LEU A 273 -18.93 25.79 -36.60
CA LEU A 273 -18.59 26.05 -35.21
C LEU A 273 -18.20 27.52 -34.98
N ALA A 274 -17.42 28.13 -35.90
CA ALA A 274 -17.07 29.54 -35.85
C ALA A 274 -18.30 30.46 -35.94
N ALA A 275 -19.23 30.15 -36.85
CA ALA A 275 -20.49 30.88 -37.00
C ALA A 275 -21.41 30.76 -35.76
N SER A 276 -21.33 29.65 -35.01
CA SER A 276 -22.11 29.42 -33.79
C SER A 276 -21.61 30.18 -32.54
N ALA A 277 -20.38 30.71 -32.58
CA ALA A 277 -19.77 31.42 -31.45
C ALA A 277 -18.77 32.49 -31.91
N ASN A 278 -17.53 32.09 -32.21
CA ASN A 278 -16.49 32.94 -32.80
C ASN A 278 -15.38 32.09 -33.42
N GLU A 279 -14.63 32.64 -34.39
CA GLU A 279 -13.55 31.93 -35.07
C GLU A 279 -12.43 31.47 -34.11
N ARG A 280 -12.04 32.29 -33.14
CA ARG A 280 -10.93 31.97 -32.22
C ARG A 280 -11.21 30.69 -31.43
N PHE A 281 -12.41 30.58 -30.86
CA PHE A 281 -12.90 29.38 -30.17
C PHE A 281 -12.93 28.15 -31.09
N ALA A 282 -13.38 28.31 -32.33
CA ALA A 282 -13.49 27.20 -33.27
C ALA A 282 -12.11 26.65 -33.69
N TYR A 283 -11.15 27.54 -34.00
CA TYR A 283 -9.79 27.12 -34.35
C TYR A 283 -8.97 26.64 -33.14
N ASP A 284 -9.19 27.16 -31.92
CA ASP A 284 -8.62 26.55 -30.69
C ASP A 284 -9.19 25.14 -30.45
N SER A 285 -10.50 24.98 -30.59
CA SER A 285 -11.15 23.66 -30.47
C SER A 285 -10.64 22.68 -31.54
N TYR A 286 -10.30 23.17 -32.74
CA TYR A 286 -9.78 22.34 -33.83
C TYR A 286 -8.29 21.98 -33.65
N ARG A 287 -7.40 22.91 -33.23
CA ARG A 287 -6.00 22.55 -32.92
C ARG A 287 -5.92 21.56 -31.77
N ARG A 288 -6.74 21.74 -30.72
CA ARG A 288 -6.86 20.76 -29.62
C ARG A 288 -7.36 19.41 -30.13
N PHE A 289 -8.37 19.38 -31.01
CA PHE A 289 -8.85 18.12 -31.59
C PHE A 289 -7.75 17.38 -32.36
N ILE A 290 -7.01 18.07 -33.24
CA ILE A 290 -5.96 17.44 -34.06
C ILE A 290 -4.84 16.91 -33.16
N GLN A 291 -4.44 17.66 -32.12
CA GLN A 291 -3.45 17.24 -31.13
C GLN A 291 -3.92 16.00 -30.34
N MET A 292 -5.10 16.06 -29.73
CA MET A 292 -5.67 14.94 -28.94
C MET A 292 -5.89 13.68 -29.79
N TYR A 293 -6.43 13.83 -31.00
CA TYR A 293 -6.68 12.71 -31.91
C TYR A 293 -5.36 12.17 -32.50
N GLY A 294 -4.40 13.05 -32.78
CA GLY A 294 -3.05 12.72 -33.18
C GLY A 294 -2.35 11.82 -32.16
N ASP A 295 -2.30 12.24 -30.91
CA ASP A 295 -1.69 11.48 -29.81
C ASP A 295 -2.46 10.18 -29.52
N VAL A 296 -3.76 10.27 -29.18
CA VAL A 296 -4.55 9.12 -28.70
C VAL A 296 -4.86 8.09 -29.79
N VAL A 297 -5.20 8.52 -31.01
CA VAL A 297 -5.75 7.64 -32.05
C VAL A 297 -4.72 7.34 -33.15
N LEU A 298 -3.87 8.31 -33.48
CA LEU A 298 -2.84 8.15 -34.51
C LEU A 298 -1.45 7.80 -33.96
N ASN A 299 -1.26 7.87 -32.62
CA ASN A 299 0.00 7.60 -31.92
C ASN A 299 1.14 8.57 -32.33
N VAL A 300 0.79 9.83 -32.60
CA VAL A 300 1.72 10.93 -32.92
C VAL A 300 2.13 11.63 -31.62
N PRO A 301 3.40 11.57 -31.18
CA PRO A 301 3.79 12.02 -29.83
C PRO A 301 3.41 13.47 -29.54
N ARG A 302 2.67 13.70 -28.44
CA ARG A 302 2.18 15.03 -28.00
C ARG A 302 3.23 16.15 -28.08
N ASP A 303 4.48 15.87 -27.69
CA ASP A 303 5.62 16.78 -27.74
C ASP A 303 5.79 17.51 -29.09
N ARG A 304 5.48 16.84 -30.21
CA ARG A 304 5.58 17.43 -31.56
C ARG A 304 4.63 18.61 -31.77
N PHE A 305 3.45 18.54 -31.15
CA PHE A 305 2.43 19.59 -31.20
C PHE A 305 2.78 20.71 -30.21
N GLU A 306 3.19 20.37 -28.97
CA GLU A 306 3.58 21.35 -27.95
C GLU A 306 4.79 22.19 -28.40
N MET A 307 5.83 21.56 -28.97
CA MET A 307 6.98 22.28 -29.54
C MET A 307 6.56 23.34 -30.57
N ARG A 308 5.55 23.06 -31.41
CA ARG A 308 5.07 24.00 -32.43
C ARG A 308 4.20 25.13 -31.84
N ILE A 309 3.50 24.88 -30.73
CA ILE A 309 2.84 25.93 -29.94
C ILE A 309 3.90 26.83 -29.30
N ASP A 310 4.92 26.27 -28.67
CA ASP A 310 6.00 27.02 -28.02
C ASP A 310 6.86 27.80 -29.02
N ASP A 311 7.19 27.23 -30.19
CA ASP A 311 7.81 27.96 -31.32
C ASP A 311 6.98 29.20 -31.70
N THR A 312 5.64 29.05 -31.75
CA THR A 312 4.72 30.14 -32.12
C THR A 312 4.61 31.19 -31.03
N LYS A 313 4.55 30.79 -29.75
CA LYS A 313 4.55 31.70 -28.59
C LYS A 313 5.86 32.47 -28.49
N HIS A 314 7.01 31.80 -28.61
CA HIS A 314 8.33 32.42 -28.63
C HIS A 314 8.49 33.40 -29.81
N ALA A 315 7.98 33.07 -31.01
CA ALA A 315 8.02 33.97 -32.16
C ALA A 315 7.19 35.25 -31.98
N LYS A 316 6.17 35.23 -31.09
CA LYS A 316 5.37 36.40 -30.72
C LYS A 316 5.76 37.07 -29.40
N GLY A 317 6.63 36.45 -28.60
CA GLY A 317 7.00 36.95 -27.27
C GLY A 317 5.90 36.82 -26.20
N ILE A 318 4.91 35.96 -26.43
CA ILE A 318 3.81 35.66 -25.50
C ILE A 318 4.13 34.42 -24.65
N VAL A 319 3.40 34.22 -23.55
CA VAL A 319 3.67 33.13 -22.58
C VAL A 319 2.50 32.14 -22.50
N LEU A 320 1.26 32.63 -22.58
CA LEU A 320 0.05 31.83 -22.41
C LEU A 320 -0.60 31.50 -23.75
N ASP A 321 -1.07 30.26 -23.90
CA ASP A 321 -1.91 29.84 -25.04
C ASP A 321 -3.16 30.71 -25.25
N THR A 322 -3.64 31.39 -24.20
CA THR A 322 -4.75 32.35 -24.30
C THR A 322 -4.41 33.61 -25.09
N GLU A 323 -3.12 33.97 -25.20
CA GLU A 323 -2.65 35.15 -25.94
C GLU A 323 -2.53 34.91 -27.46
N LEU A 324 -2.74 33.66 -27.92
CA LEU A 324 -2.78 33.33 -29.34
C LEU A 324 -4.01 33.96 -30.03
N GLU A 325 -3.74 34.59 -31.18
CA GLU A 325 -4.75 35.21 -32.04
C GLU A 325 -5.36 34.20 -33.02
N THR A 326 -6.51 34.53 -33.60
CA THR A 326 -7.24 33.65 -34.54
C THR A 326 -6.37 33.16 -35.71
N GLU A 327 -5.50 34.01 -36.25
CA GLU A 327 -4.61 33.63 -37.36
C GLU A 327 -3.45 32.73 -36.92
N ASP A 328 -3.01 32.81 -35.66
CA ASP A 328 -2.04 31.85 -35.09
C ASP A 328 -2.68 30.47 -34.97
N LEU A 329 -3.93 30.41 -34.50
CA LEU A 329 -4.68 29.16 -34.38
C LEU A 329 -4.99 28.55 -35.76
N LYS A 330 -5.33 29.37 -36.77
CA LYS A 330 -5.45 28.94 -38.19
C LYS A 330 -4.13 28.48 -38.80
N ARG A 331 -2.99 28.97 -38.31
CA ARG A 331 -1.66 28.46 -38.68
C ARG A 331 -1.40 27.13 -37.96
N LEU A 332 -1.49 27.08 -36.63
CA LEU A 332 -1.30 25.88 -35.81
C LEU A 332 -2.16 24.71 -36.30
N VAL A 333 -3.41 24.93 -36.73
CA VAL A 333 -4.24 23.89 -37.37
C VAL A 333 -3.58 23.30 -38.62
N ARG A 334 -3.00 24.11 -39.51
CA ARG A 334 -2.30 23.64 -40.71
C ARG A 334 -1.02 22.89 -40.33
N ASP A 335 -0.19 23.52 -39.51
CA ASP A 335 1.05 22.96 -39.00
C ASP A 335 0.82 21.61 -38.28
N PHE A 336 -0.31 21.45 -37.57
CA PHE A 336 -0.68 20.21 -36.88
C PHE A 336 -1.19 19.12 -37.82
N LEU A 337 -1.93 19.48 -38.88
CA LEU A 337 -2.34 18.54 -39.93
C LEU A 337 -1.11 18.01 -40.69
N GLU A 338 -0.14 18.89 -40.98
CA GLU A 338 1.16 18.52 -41.57
C GLU A 338 1.94 17.57 -40.65
N ILE A 339 2.08 17.88 -39.36
CA ILE A 339 2.73 16.99 -38.37
C ILE A 339 2.05 15.62 -38.31
N ALA A 340 0.72 15.56 -38.34
CA ALA A 340 -0.01 14.30 -38.33
C ALA A 340 0.19 13.48 -39.63
N GLU A 341 0.24 14.14 -40.78
CA GLU A 341 0.46 13.47 -42.07
C GLU A 341 1.91 12.99 -42.24
N GLU A 342 2.91 13.80 -41.85
CA GLU A 342 4.32 13.42 -41.83
C GLU A 342 4.61 12.20 -40.95
N GLN A 343 4.07 12.18 -39.73
CA GLN A 343 4.37 11.10 -38.76
C GLN A 343 3.61 9.80 -39.06
N THR A 344 2.43 9.88 -39.71
CA THR A 344 1.60 8.69 -39.98
C THR A 344 1.65 8.18 -41.42
N GLY A 345 2.17 8.98 -42.36
CA GLY A 345 2.21 8.66 -43.79
C GLY A 345 0.82 8.66 -44.48
N ARG A 346 -0.17 9.33 -43.87
CA ARG A 346 -1.56 9.43 -44.37
C ARG A 346 -2.21 10.74 -43.90
N PRO A 347 -3.12 11.34 -44.68
CA PRO A 347 -3.80 12.56 -44.26
C PRO A 347 -4.69 12.32 -43.03
N PHE A 348 -4.88 13.37 -42.23
CA PHE A 348 -5.78 13.35 -41.09
C PHE A 348 -7.24 13.05 -41.52
N PRO A 349 -7.98 12.18 -40.82
CA PRO A 349 -9.31 11.72 -41.26
C PRO A 349 -10.33 12.87 -41.26
N LYS A 350 -10.92 13.12 -42.44
CA LYS A 350 -11.92 14.19 -42.66
C LYS A 350 -13.36 13.75 -42.42
N ASP A 351 -13.65 12.44 -42.53
CA ASP A 351 -14.97 11.87 -42.23
C ASP A 351 -15.16 11.73 -40.70
N PRO A 352 -16.18 12.38 -40.11
CA PRO A 352 -16.52 12.20 -38.70
C PRO A 352 -16.81 10.75 -38.30
N MET A 353 -17.34 9.91 -39.20
CA MET A 353 -17.56 8.49 -38.91
C MET A 353 -16.24 7.71 -38.83
N GLU A 354 -15.29 7.95 -39.75
CA GLU A 354 -13.92 7.43 -39.63
C GLU A 354 -13.25 7.88 -38.33
N GLN A 355 -13.36 9.17 -37.97
CA GLN A 355 -12.87 9.69 -36.69
C GLN A 355 -13.46 8.93 -35.50
N LEU A 356 -14.77 8.70 -35.49
CA LEU A 356 -15.46 7.99 -34.41
C LEU A 356 -15.02 6.51 -34.31
N TRP A 357 -14.87 5.81 -35.44
CA TRP A 357 -14.37 4.43 -35.44
C TRP A 357 -12.93 4.35 -34.93
N GLY A 358 -12.09 5.32 -35.29
CA GLY A 358 -10.73 5.46 -34.76
C GLY A 358 -10.73 5.65 -33.24
N ALA A 359 -11.48 6.63 -32.73
CA ALA A 359 -11.52 6.93 -31.30
C ALA A 359 -12.09 5.78 -30.44
N ILE A 360 -13.15 5.09 -30.91
CA ILE A 360 -13.69 3.90 -30.21
C ILE A 360 -12.65 2.76 -30.21
N GLY A 361 -11.96 2.54 -31.34
CA GLY A 361 -10.90 1.55 -31.43
C GLY A 361 -9.70 1.86 -30.53
N ALA A 362 -9.29 3.12 -30.44
CA ALA A 362 -8.22 3.59 -29.55
C ALA A 362 -8.58 3.40 -28.07
N VAL A 363 -9.81 3.73 -27.65
CA VAL A 363 -10.24 3.51 -26.25
C VAL A 363 -10.26 2.02 -25.91
N PHE A 364 -10.74 1.13 -26.78
CA PHE A 364 -10.65 -0.31 -26.53
C PHE A 364 -9.19 -0.80 -26.50
N GLY A 365 -8.34 -0.30 -27.39
CA GLY A 365 -6.90 -0.58 -27.41
C GLY A 365 -6.19 -0.12 -26.12
N SER A 366 -6.58 1.04 -25.56
CA SER A 366 -5.98 1.59 -24.33
C SER A 366 -6.06 0.65 -23.13
N TRP A 367 -7.04 -0.27 -23.12
CA TRP A 367 -7.13 -1.32 -22.10
C TRP A 367 -5.90 -2.24 -22.09
N GLN A 368 -5.23 -2.44 -23.22
CA GLN A 368 -4.02 -3.27 -23.34
C GLN A 368 -2.71 -2.47 -23.34
N ASN A 369 -2.75 -1.15 -23.14
CA ASN A 369 -1.54 -0.37 -23.00
C ASN A 369 -0.81 -0.74 -21.69
N GLN A 370 0.53 -0.77 -21.74
CA GLN A 370 1.39 -1.18 -20.62
C GLN A 370 1.06 -0.46 -19.30
N ARG A 371 0.77 0.86 -19.36
CA ARG A 371 0.34 1.64 -18.18
C ARG A 371 -0.93 1.07 -17.53
N ALA A 372 -1.94 0.71 -18.33
CA ALA A 372 -3.19 0.14 -17.84
C ALA A 372 -2.99 -1.28 -17.28
N GLN A 373 -2.14 -2.09 -17.91
CA GLN A 373 -1.77 -3.43 -17.40
C GLN A 373 -1.03 -3.36 -16.05
N ILE A 374 -0.12 -2.39 -15.86
CA ILE A 374 0.56 -2.15 -14.57
C ILE A 374 -0.46 -1.70 -13.51
N TYR A 375 -1.29 -0.69 -13.79
CA TYR A 375 -2.31 -0.22 -12.85
C TYR A 375 -3.30 -1.32 -12.46
N ARG A 376 -3.66 -2.21 -13.39
CA ARG A 376 -4.52 -3.36 -13.10
C ARG A 376 -3.87 -4.37 -12.14
N ARG A 377 -2.56 -4.64 -12.28
CA ARG A 377 -1.83 -5.49 -11.31
C ARG A 377 -1.77 -4.83 -9.93
N LEU A 378 -1.36 -3.56 -9.85
CA LEU A 378 -1.23 -2.82 -8.59
C LEU A 378 -2.53 -2.63 -7.80
N HIS A 379 -3.70 -2.80 -8.45
CA HIS A 379 -5.02 -2.67 -7.83
C HIS A 379 -5.90 -3.92 -7.99
N SER A 380 -5.31 -5.08 -8.32
CA SER A 380 -5.98 -6.37 -8.46
C SER A 380 -7.25 -6.35 -9.35
N ILE A 381 -7.23 -5.56 -10.43
CA ILE A 381 -8.34 -5.40 -11.37
C ILE A 381 -8.24 -6.47 -12.48
N PRO A 382 -9.22 -7.38 -12.63
CA PRO A 382 -9.17 -8.42 -13.65
C PRO A 382 -9.18 -7.87 -15.09
N GLU A 383 -8.28 -8.40 -15.94
CA GLU A 383 -8.20 -8.01 -17.36
C GLU A 383 -9.51 -8.27 -18.13
N VAL A 384 -10.21 -9.35 -17.78
CA VAL A 384 -11.47 -9.81 -18.39
C VAL A 384 -12.61 -8.79 -18.31
N TRP A 385 -12.55 -7.79 -17.42
CA TRP A 385 -13.61 -6.78 -17.27
C TRP A 385 -13.72 -5.82 -18.46
N GLY A 386 -12.63 -5.57 -19.20
CA GLY A 386 -12.62 -4.60 -20.29
C GLY A 386 -12.96 -3.16 -19.87
N THR A 387 -13.23 -2.32 -20.88
CA THR A 387 -13.68 -0.93 -20.70
C THR A 387 -14.85 -0.61 -21.62
N ALA A 388 -15.79 0.20 -21.16
CA ALA A 388 -16.88 0.73 -21.98
C ALA A 388 -16.46 2.08 -22.60
N VAL A 389 -17.11 2.44 -23.71
CA VAL A 389 -16.87 3.72 -24.42
C VAL A 389 -18.11 4.58 -24.37
N ASN A 390 -17.99 5.78 -23.80
CA ASN A 390 -19.08 6.73 -23.65
C ASN A 390 -18.91 7.80 -24.73
N VAL A 391 -19.83 7.85 -25.68
CA VAL A 391 -19.87 8.84 -26.76
C VAL A 391 -20.95 9.85 -26.40
N GLN A 392 -20.56 11.08 -26.08
CA GLN A 392 -21.45 12.09 -25.51
C GLN A 392 -21.31 13.41 -26.25
N ALA A 393 -22.43 14.04 -26.61
CA ALA A 393 -22.44 15.33 -27.31
C ALA A 393 -21.62 16.39 -26.53
N MET A 394 -20.82 17.16 -27.27
CA MET A 394 -20.04 18.24 -26.69
C MET A 394 -20.94 19.34 -26.12
N VAL A 395 -20.50 19.89 -24.99
CA VAL A 395 -20.93 21.19 -24.47
C VAL A 395 -19.68 21.97 -24.11
N PHE A 396 -19.71 23.28 -24.31
CA PHE A 396 -18.52 24.12 -24.34
C PHE A 396 -18.51 25.13 -23.19
N GLY A 397 -17.49 25.05 -22.34
CA GLY A 397 -17.20 26.06 -21.33
C GLY A 397 -16.39 27.26 -21.85
N ASN A 398 -16.01 27.24 -23.14
CA ASN A 398 -15.05 28.15 -23.78
C ASN A 398 -15.59 28.93 -25.01
N MET A 399 -16.91 29.12 -25.13
CA MET A 399 -17.50 29.96 -26.19
C MET A 399 -17.44 31.46 -25.87
N GLY A 400 -17.27 31.84 -24.60
CA GLY A 400 -17.30 33.21 -24.08
C GLY A 400 -17.32 33.22 -22.55
N ASP A 401 -17.45 34.41 -21.96
CA ASP A 401 -17.35 34.59 -20.50
C ASP A 401 -18.66 34.28 -19.75
N ASP A 402 -19.76 34.05 -20.48
CA ASP A 402 -21.01 33.46 -19.98
C ASP A 402 -20.97 31.91 -19.95
N CYS A 403 -19.81 31.34 -20.28
CA CYS A 403 -19.50 29.92 -20.26
C CYS A 403 -18.41 29.60 -19.23
N ALA A 404 -18.49 28.42 -18.62
CA ALA A 404 -17.54 27.96 -17.62
C ALA A 404 -17.52 26.44 -17.52
N THR A 405 -16.51 25.88 -16.86
CA THR A 405 -16.44 24.44 -16.56
C THR A 405 -15.80 24.22 -15.18
N GLY A 406 -16.17 23.15 -14.48
CA GLY A 406 -15.66 22.92 -13.14
C GLY A 406 -15.85 21.50 -12.61
N VAL A 407 -15.21 21.26 -11.46
CA VAL A 407 -15.23 19.99 -10.72
C VAL A 407 -15.54 20.30 -9.25
N ALA A 408 -16.46 19.55 -8.65
CA ALA A 408 -16.88 19.78 -7.27
C ALA A 408 -17.16 18.48 -6.52
N PHE A 409 -17.16 18.56 -5.20
CA PHE A 409 -17.45 17.49 -4.25
C PHE A 409 -18.62 17.93 -3.35
N THR A 410 -19.57 17.04 -3.07
CA THR A 410 -20.75 17.42 -2.25
C THR A 410 -20.42 17.74 -0.79
N ARG A 411 -19.25 17.28 -0.33
CA ARG A 411 -18.59 17.53 0.96
C ARG A 411 -17.09 17.61 0.72
N ASP A 412 -16.36 18.29 1.60
CA ASP A 412 -14.90 18.40 1.53
C ASP A 412 -14.24 16.99 1.49
N PRO A 413 -13.46 16.64 0.44
CA PRO A 413 -12.81 15.34 0.33
C PRO A 413 -11.59 15.16 1.27
N SER A 414 -11.07 16.25 1.83
CA SER A 414 -9.89 16.30 2.69
C SER A 414 -10.26 16.29 4.18
N THR A 415 -11.19 17.16 4.61
CA THR A 415 -11.64 17.24 6.02
C THR A 415 -12.93 16.47 6.31
N GLY A 416 -13.79 16.25 5.30
CA GLY A 416 -15.11 15.66 5.46
C GLY A 416 -16.20 16.59 5.95
N GLN A 417 -15.95 17.90 6.06
CA GLN A 417 -16.98 18.88 6.41
C GLN A 417 -18.12 18.90 5.37
N ASN A 418 -19.36 19.10 5.84
CA ASN A 418 -20.57 19.12 5.00
C ASN A 418 -20.73 20.47 4.28
N GLU A 419 -19.72 20.83 3.50
CA GLU A 419 -19.63 22.06 2.70
C GLU A 419 -19.39 21.70 1.23
N PHE A 420 -20.05 22.43 0.32
CA PHE A 420 -19.94 22.17 -1.11
C PHE A 420 -18.59 22.73 -1.62
N TYR A 421 -17.63 21.84 -1.83
CA TYR A 421 -16.23 22.17 -2.12
C TYR A 421 -15.90 22.01 -3.61
N GLY A 422 -15.19 22.93 -4.23
CA GLY A 422 -14.62 22.72 -5.56
C GLY A 422 -14.25 23.96 -6.34
N GLU A 423 -13.92 23.74 -7.61
CA GLU A 423 -13.23 24.70 -8.46
C GLU A 423 -13.87 24.80 -9.87
N TYR A 424 -13.71 25.96 -10.50
CA TYR A 424 -14.16 26.23 -11.87
C TYR A 424 -13.23 27.20 -12.61
N LEU A 425 -13.36 27.24 -13.93
CA LEU A 425 -12.78 28.28 -14.79
C LEU A 425 -13.84 28.83 -15.74
N ILE A 426 -13.91 30.15 -15.85
CA ILE A 426 -14.66 30.88 -16.89
C ILE A 426 -13.90 30.77 -18.22
N ASN A 427 -14.64 30.61 -19.33
CA ASN A 427 -14.11 30.59 -20.69
C ASN A 427 -12.96 29.55 -20.84
N ALA A 428 -13.26 28.27 -20.59
CA ALA A 428 -12.31 27.16 -20.44
C ALA A 428 -12.90 25.79 -20.80
N GLN A 429 -12.05 24.82 -21.13
CA GLN A 429 -12.40 23.39 -21.23
C GLN A 429 -11.91 22.61 -20.00
N GLY A 430 -12.45 21.41 -19.78
CA GLY A 430 -12.11 20.60 -18.60
C GLY A 430 -10.64 20.19 -18.51
N GLU A 431 -9.91 20.16 -19.63
CA GLU A 431 -8.45 20.01 -19.64
C GLU A 431 -7.76 21.17 -18.91
N ASP A 432 -8.21 22.41 -19.10
CA ASP A 432 -7.56 23.61 -18.54
C ASP A 432 -7.65 23.64 -17.00
N VAL A 433 -8.72 23.10 -16.43
CA VAL A 433 -8.91 22.95 -14.96
C VAL A 433 -7.97 21.88 -14.40
N VAL A 434 -7.77 20.76 -15.12
CA VAL A 434 -6.94 19.63 -14.68
C VAL A 434 -5.45 19.88 -14.92
N ALA A 435 -5.09 20.68 -15.93
CA ALA A 435 -3.71 20.96 -16.31
C ALA A 435 -3.03 22.04 -15.44
N GLY A 436 -3.78 22.80 -14.64
CA GLY A 436 -3.24 23.82 -13.72
C GLY A 436 -2.62 25.05 -14.39
N VAL A 437 -2.62 25.15 -15.72
CA VAL A 437 -2.06 26.26 -16.51
C VAL A 437 -2.74 27.60 -16.21
N ARG A 438 -3.99 27.57 -15.74
CA ARG A 438 -4.73 28.71 -15.19
C ARG A 438 -5.13 28.38 -13.76
N THR A 439 -4.87 29.27 -12.81
CA THR A 439 -5.34 29.14 -11.42
C THR A 439 -6.85 28.97 -11.39
N PRO A 440 -7.39 27.84 -10.90
CA PRO A 440 -8.83 27.65 -10.78
C PRO A 440 -9.45 28.62 -9.78
N GLN A 441 -10.72 28.94 -9.99
CA GLN A 441 -11.50 29.82 -9.11
C GLN A 441 -12.40 28.98 -8.19
N PRO A 442 -12.64 29.39 -6.94
CA PRO A 442 -13.43 28.63 -5.98
C PRO A 442 -14.94 28.72 -6.31
N ILE A 443 -15.70 27.63 -6.23
CA ILE A 443 -17.13 27.66 -6.62
C ILE A 443 -18.01 28.49 -5.66
N ASN A 444 -17.57 28.73 -4.42
CA ASN A 444 -18.28 29.49 -3.40
C ASN A 444 -17.32 29.96 -2.28
N GLY A 445 -17.86 30.62 -1.24
CA GLY A 445 -17.11 31.06 -0.07
C GLY A 445 -16.31 29.96 0.65
N PRO A 446 -16.92 28.82 1.04
CA PRO A 446 -16.20 27.70 1.67
C PRO A 446 -15.07 27.07 0.84
N SER A 447 -15.14 27.14 -0.49
CA SER A 447 -14.08 26.60 -1.37
C SER A 447 -12.83 27.50 -1.46
N ARG A 448 -12.77 28.62 -0.71
CA ARG A 448 -11.65 29.57 -0.76
C ARG A 448 -10.46 29.10 0.08
N THR A 449 -9.35 28.84 -0.59
CA THR A 449 -8.01 28.74 0.00
C THR A 449 -7.39 30.14 0.26
N GLU A 450 -6.25 30.21 0.94
CA GLU A 450 -5.55 31.50 1.18
C GLU A 450 -5.20 32.22 -0.13
N ASP A 451 -4.67 31.51 -1.12
CA ASP A 451 -4.32 32.06 -2.45
C ASP A 451 -5.56 32.52 -3.24
N THR A 452 -6.68 31.81 -3.12
CA THR A 452 -7.90 32.09 -3.89
C THR A 452 -8.87 33.05 -3.17
N GLN A 453 -8.53 33.52 -1.97
CA GLN A 453 -9.41 34.36 -1.13
C GLN A 453 -9.84 35.69 -1.78
N LYS A 454 -9.12 36.16 -2.82
CA LYS A 454 -9.44 37.38 -3.59
C LYS A 454 -10.09 37.13 -4.96
N LEU A 455 -10.22 35.88 -5.39
CA LEU A 455 -10.83 35.54 -6.69
C LEU A 455 -12.37 35.60 -6.61
N PRO A 456 -13.09 35.83 -7.72
CA PRO A 456 -14.55 35.73 -7.72
C PRO A 456 -15.01 34.26 -7.63
N THR A 457 -16.21 34.00 -7.11
CA THR A 457 -16.77 32.63 -7.05
C THR A 457 -17.87 32.38 -8.08
N LEU A 458 -18.16 31.11 -8.37
CA LEU A 458 -19.26 30.73 -9.26
C LEU A 458 -20.64 31.16 -8.69
N GLU A 459 -20.74 31.26 -7.37
CA GLU A 459 -21.90 31.83 -6.68
C GLU A 459 -22.06 33.34 -6.96
N ASP A 460 -20.96 34.09 -7.05
CA ASP A 460 -20.94 35.52 -7.38
C ASP A 460 -21.20 35.79 -8.88
N GLU A 461 -20.44 35.12 -9.76
CA GLU A 461 -20.42 35.36 -11.21
C GLU A 461 -21.62 34.73 -11.95
N MET A 462 -22.00 33.50 -11.57
CA MET A 462 -23.07 32.75 -12.25
C MET A 462 -24.18 32.26 -11.29
N PRO A 463 -24.78 33.14 -10.47
CA PRO A 463 -25.72 32.77 -9.39
C PRO A 463 -26.97 32.00 -9.87
N LYS A 464 -27.34 32.10 -11.16
CA LYS A 464 -28.42 31.28 -11.75
C LYS A 464 -27.99 29.82 -11.96
N ALA A 465 -26.77 29.61 -12.45
CA ALA A 465 -26.20 28.28 -12.68
C ALA A 465 -25.82 27.62 -11.35
N TYR A 466 -25.15 28.36 -10.45
CA TYR A 466 -24.79 27.87 -9.11
C TYR A 466 -26.01 27.36 -8.32
N ARG A 467 -27.10 28.14 -8.24
CA ARG A 467 -28.34 27.67 -7.56
C ARG A 467 -28.98 26.44 -8.22
N LYS A 468 -28.72 26.17 -9.50
CA LYS A 468 -29.14 24.92 -10.17
C LYS A 468 -28.20 23.76 -9.82
N LEU A 469 -26.89 24.01 -9.77
CA LEU A 469 -25.87 23.06 -9.32
C LEU A 469 -26.11 22.60 -7.87
N VAL A 470 -26.41 23.54 -6.95
CA VAL A 470 -26.78 23.27 -5.55
C VAL A 470 -27.99 22.34 -5.43
N ARG A 471 -29.02 22.51 -6.29
CA ARG A 471 -30.19 21.61 -6.34
C ARG A 471 -29.85 20.23 -6.90
N ILE A 472 -28.93 20.15 -7.85
CA ILE A 472 -28.49 18.90 -8.46
C ILE A 472 -27.64 18.09 -7.48
N TYR A 473 -26.61 18.69 -6.85
CA TYR A 473 -25.71 17.95 -5.96
C TYR A 473 -26.45 17.37 -4.74
N LYS A 474 -27.36 18.14 -4.13
CA LYS A 474 -28.18 17.66 -3.00
C LYS A 474 -29.12 16.50 -3.40
N ARG A 475 -29.51 16.43 -4.67
CA ARG A 475 -30.30 15.31 -5.20
C ARG A 475 -29.42 14.09 -5.52
N LEU A 476 -28.21 14.31 -6.03
CA LEU A 476 -27.21 13.26 -6.27
C LEU A 476 -26.78 12.58 -4.96
N GLU A 477 -26.36 13.38 -3.96
CA GLU A 477 -25.97 12.86 -2.64
C GLU A 477 -27.13 12.10 -1.96
N LYS A 478 -28.35 12.63 -2.02
CA LYS A 478 -29.53 11.93 -1.47
C LYS A 478 -29.87 10.63 -2.21
N HIS A 479 -29.65 10.55 -3.52
CA HIS A 479 -29.92 9.36 -4.32
C HIS A 479 -28.86 8.27 -4.12
N TYR A 480 -27.57 8.62 -4.31
CA TYR A 480 -26.45 7.68 -4.09
C TYR A 480 -26.17 7.41 -2.61
N ARG A 481 -26.81 8.17 -1.71
CA ARG A 481 -26.65 8.14 -0.24
C ARG A 481 -25.21 8.41 0.21
N ASP A 482 -24.35 8.99 -0.63
CA ASP A 482 -22.90 9.13 -0.40
C ASP A 482 -22.33 10.36 -1.13
N MET A 483 -21.18 10.86 -0.67
CA MET A 483 -20.54 12.06 -1.19
C MET A 483 -20.14 11.85 -2.66
N GLN A 484 -20.54 12.79 -3.52
CA GLN A 484 -20.28 12.71 -4.96
C GLN A 484 -19.23 13.73 -5.41
N ASP A 485 -18.32 13.26 -6.25
CA ASP A 485 -17.46 14.01 -7.15
C ASP A 485 -18.22 14.21 -8.46
N ILE A 486 -18.36 15.46 -8.90
CA ILE A 486 -19.18 15.89 -10.04
C ILE A 486 -18.39 16.78 -11.02
N GLU A 487 -18.44 16.44 -12.31
CA GLU A 487 -17.95 17.29 -13.41
C GLU A 487 -19.13 18.04 -14.04
N PHE A 488 -19.00 19.35 -14.26
CA PHE A 488 -20.05 20.16 -14.88
C PHE A 488 -19.50 21.20 -15.86
N THR A 489 -20.36 21.61 -16.80
CA THR A 489 -20.08 22.69 -17.76
C THR A 489 -21.30 23.59 -17.88
N ILE A 490 -21.06 24.88 -17.94
CA ILE A 490 -22.05 25.93 -18.20
C ILE A 490 -21.75 26.46 -19.59
N GLN A 491 -22.70 26.30 -20.51
CA GLN A 491 -22.61 26.87 -21.85
C GLN A 491 -23.71 27.92 -21.99
N GLN A 492 -23.33 29.19 -22.18
CA GLN A 492 -24.24 30.32 -22.32
C GLN A 492 -25.29 30.38 -21.19
N GLY A 493 -24.80 30.34 -19.94
CA GLY A 493 -25.61 30.25 -18.72
C GLY A 493 -26.36 28.92 -18.49
N LYS A 494 -26.38 27.98 -19.45
CA LYS A 494 -27.04 26.67 -19.32
C LYS A 494 -26.09 25.64 -18.70
N LEU A 495 -26.32 25.35 -17.41
CA LEU A 495 -25.64 24.28 -16.69
C LEU A 495 -26.04 22.87 -17.20
N TRP A 496 -25.02 22.07 -17.50
CA TRP A 496 -25.02 20.65 -17.83
C TRP A 496 -24.10 19.85 -16.88
N MET A 497 -24.43 18.58 -16.64
CA MET A 497 -23.60 17.65 -15.85
C MET A 497 -22.92 16.63 -16.76
N LEU A 498 -21.61 16.46 -16.62
CA LEU A 498 -20.80 15.55 -17.43
C LEU A 498 -20.48 14.23 -16.72
N GLN A 499 -20.33 14.26 -15.40
CA GLN A 499 -20.01 13.08 -14.60
C GLN A 499 -20.55 13.23 -13.18
N THR A 500 -20.88 12.11 -12.56
CA THR A 500 -20.95 11.95 -11.10
C THR A 500 -20.29 10.62 -10.75
N ARG A 501 -19.63 10.55 -9.59
CA ARG A 501 -19.12 9.30 -8.98
C ARG A 501 -19.01 9.47 -7.47
N THR A 502 -19.01 8.38 -6.71
CA THR A 502 -18.54 8.38 -5.32
C THR A 502 -17.17 9.05 -5.25
N GLY A 503 -17.08 10.16 -4.52
CA GLY A 503 -15.86 10.94 -4.45
C GLY A 503 -14.78 10.25 -3.64
N LYS A 504 -13.55 10.22 -4.17
CA LYS A 504 -12.35 9.86 -3.40
C LYS A 504 -12.15 10.89 -2.28
N ARG A 505 -11.64 10.44 -1.14
CA ARG A 505 -11.54 11.22 0.10
C ARG A 505 -10.45 10.65 1.02
N THR A 506 -9.98 11.43 1.99
CA THR A 506 -9.06 10.95 3.05
C THR A 506 -9.75 9.98 4.00
N THR A 507 -9.01 9.26 4.85
CA THR A 507 -9.61 8.45 5.92
C THR A 507 -10.42 9.33 6.88
N THR A 508 -9.88 10.49 7.27
CA THR A 508 -10.56 11.48 8.13
C THR A 508 -11.90 11.89 7.55
N ALA A 509 -11.92 12.24 6.26
CA ALA A 509 -13.13 12.60 5.55
C ALA A 509 -14.09 11.42 5.39
N ALA A 510 -13.61 10.19 5.17
CA ALA A 510 -14.44 9.00 5.10
C ALA A 510 -15.20 8.74 6.42
N VAL A 511 -14.49 8.81 7.55
CA VAL A 511 -15.06 8.66 8.90
C VAL A 511 -16.07 9.79 9.18
N LYS A 512 -15.69 11.06 8.97
CA LYS A 512 -16.54 12.22 9.23
C LYS A 512 -17.82 12.19 8.40
N ILE A 513 -17.72 11.93 7.10
CA ILE A 513 -18.86 11.88 6.18
C ILE A 513 -19.79 10.70 6.52
N ALA A 514 -19.24 9.52 6.87
CA ALA A 514 -20.05 8.36 7.24
C ALA A 514 -20.87 8.60 8.53
N VAL A 515 -20.27 9.24 9.53
CA VAL A 515 -20.95 9.61 10.78
C VAL A 515 -21.98 10.71 10.56
N ASP A 516 -21.62 11.79 9.84
CA ASP A 516 -22.54 12.87 9.50
C ASP A 516 -23.79 12.34 8.77
N MET A 517 -23.61 11.52 7.73
CA MET A 517 -24.73 10.95 6.98
C MET A 517 -25.61 10.01 7.81
N ALA A 518 -25.08 9.34 8.82
CA ALA A 518 -25.87 8.52 9.74
C ALA A 518 -26.66 9.38 10.74
N ASN A 519 -26.06 10.46 11.25
CA ASN A 519 -26.72 11.39 12.16
C ASN A 519 -27.76 12.29 11.44
N GLU A 520 -27.52 12.63 10.17
CA GLU A 520 -28.50 13.20 9.23
C GLU A 520 -29.62 12.20 8.83
N ARG A 521 -29.48 10.92 9.19
CA ARG A 521 -30.37 9.80 8.80
C ARG A 521 -30.46 9.57 7.29
N LEU A 522 -29.47 10.04 6.52
CA LEU A 522 -29.31 9.66 5.12
C LEU A 522 -28.92 8.19 5.01
N ILE A 523 -28.13 7.67 5.95
CA ILE A 523 -27.77 6.25 6.07
C ILE A 523 -28.01 5.70 7.48
N THR A 524 -27.93 4.38 7.63
CA THR A 524 -27.90 3.69 8.92
C THR A 524 -26.48 3.66 9.51
N ARG A 525 -26.36 3.41 10.81
CA ARG A 525 -25.06 3.19 11.48
C ARG A 525 -24.30 1.98 10.90
N ASN A 526 -25.02 0.94 10.49
CA ASN A 526 -24.42 -0.23 9.84
C ASN A 526 -23.87 0.12 8.44
N GLU A 527 -24.59 0.92 7.65
CA GLU A 527 -24.05 1.47 6.39
C GLU A 527 -22.82 2.36 6.62
N ALA A 528 -22.78 3.15 7.70
CA ALA A 528 -21.61 3.96 8.04
C ALA A 528 -20.37 3.09 8.36
N ILE A 529 -20.55 2.05 9.19
CA ILE A 529 -19.51 1.07 9.54
C ILE A 529 -18.95 0.36 8.30
N THR A 530 -19.80 -0.04 7.34
CA THR A 530 -19.37 -0.78 6.14
C THR A 530 -18.75 0.10 5.04
N ARG A 531 -18.80 1.43 5.17
CA ARG A 531 -18.26 2.38 4.17
C ARG A 531 -16.83 2.83 4.44
N VAL A 532 -16.37 2.75 5.68
CA VAL A 532 -14.99 3.09 6.03
C VAL A 532 -14.10 1.88 5.78
N ASP A 533 -13.09 2.04 4.93
CA ASP A 533 -12.09 0.99 4.73
C ASP A 533 -11.26 0.82 6.01
N ALA A 534 -11.37 -0.34 6.66
CA ALA A 534 -10.62 -0.63 7.89
C ALA A 534 -9.10 -0.59 7.67
N THR A 535 -8.62 -0.93 6.47
CA THR A 535 -7.20 -0.84 6.08
C THR A 535 -6.69 0.60 6.05
N SER A 536 -7.60 1.57 5.88
CA SER A 536 -7.26 2.98 5.84
C SER A 536 -7.18 3.64 7.22
N LEU A 537 -7.65 2.98 8.29
CA LEU A 537 -7.61 3.50 9.66
C LEU A 537 -6.20 3.62 10.23
N ASP A 538 -5.28 2.71 9.88
CA ASP A 538 -3.87 2.75 10.35
C ASP A 538 -3.22 4.12 10.07
N LYS A 539 -3.62 4.78 8.96
CA LYS A 539 -3.14 6.13 8.58
C LYS A 539 -3.54 7.26 9.54
N LEU A 540 -4.50 7.03 10.43
CA LEU A 540 -4.90 7.98 11.48
C LEU A 540 -4.13 7.79 12.79
N LEU A 541 -3.32 6.73 12.90
CA LEU A 541 -2.74 6.28 14.17
C LEU A 541 -1.22 6.53 14.28
N HIS A 542 -0.58 6.87 13.17
CA HIS A 542 0.82 7.29 13.11
C HIS A 542 0.92 8.78 12.73
N PRO A 543 1.98 9.50 13.15
CA PRO A 543 2.27 10.83 12.64
C PRO A 543 2.44 10.80 11.12
N THR A 544 2.00 11.84 10.41
CA THR A 544 2.22 12.00 8.97
C THR A 544 3.04 13.25 8.67
N LEU A 545 3.72 13.29 7.54
CA LEU A 545 4.31 14.54 7.04
C LEU A 545 3.21 15.59 6.84
N ASP A 546 3.52 16.81 7.23
CA ASP A 546 2.70 17.99 6.98
C ASP A 546 2.39 18.11 5.46
N PRO A 547 1.13 18.30 5.04
CA PRO A 547 0.79 18.51 3.63
C PRO A 547 1.47 19.73 3.02
N ASP A 548 1.68 20.79 3.80
CA ASP A 548 2.13 22.11 3.31
C ASP A 548 3.67 22.24 3.32
N ALA A 549 4.38 21.22 3.79
CA ALA A 549 5.84 21.20 3.83
C ALA A 549 6.45 20.59 2.55
N THR A 550 7.45 21.27 1.98
CA THR A 550 8.18 20.85 0.77
C THR A 550 8.79 19.45 0.94
N ARG A 551 8.63 18.60 -0.10
CA ARG A 551 9.11 17.21 -0.11
C ARG A 551 10.12 17.02 -1.23
N ASP A 552 11.40 17.01 -0.87
CA ASP A 552 12.53 16.72 -1.77
C ASP A 552 13.11 15.33 -1.42
N PRO A 553 12.53 14.22 -1.94
CA PRO A 553 13.01 12.88 -1.63
C PRO A 553 14.35 12.57 -2.29
N ILE A 554 15.37 12.30 -1.48
CA ILE A 554 16.70 11.89 -1.92
C ILE A 554 16.74 10.41 -2.31
N ALA A 555 15.91 9.57 -1.70
CA ALA A 555 15.78 8.14 -2.02
C ALA A 555 14.34 7.65 -1.82
N ARG A 556 14.05 6.44 -2.32
CA ARG A 556 12.81 5.71 -2.03
C ARG A 556 13.09 4.21 -1.87
N GLY A 557 12.54 3.62 -0.82
CA GLY A 557 12.54 2.18 -0.55
C GLY A 557 11.11 1.62 -0.50
N LEU A 558 10.92 0.51 0.20
CA LEU A 558 9.63 -0.12 0.44
C LEU A 558 8.94 0.53 1.66
N PRO A 559 7.63 0.86 1.59
CA PRO A 559 6.86 1.43 2.71
C PRO A 559 6.55 0.35 3.76
N ALA A 560 7.53 -0.01 4.56
CA ALA A 560 7.52 -1.22 5.39
C ALA A 560 6.64 -1.11 6.64
N SER A 561 6.61 0.06 7.27
CA SER A 561 5.73 0.36 8.41
C SER A 561 5.29 1.83 8.34
N PRO A 562 3.98 2.12 8.35
CA PRO A 562 3.45 3.46 8.05
C PRO A 562 3.82 4.52 9.09
N GLY A 563 3.66 5.78 8.67
CA GLY A 563 3.96 6.97 9.48
C GLY A 563 5.11 7.78 8.91
N ALA A 564 5.43 8.89 9.57
CA ALA A 564 6.55 9.76 9.26
C ALA A 564 7.42 9.95 10.51
N ALA A 565 8.73 9.81 10.35
CA ALA A 565 9.71 9.99 11.43
C ALA A 565 10.81 10.98 11.04
N VAL A 566 11.20 11.81 12.01
CA VAL A 566 12.21 12.87 11.87
C VAL A 566 13.21 12.73 13.00
N GLY A 567 14.50 12.68 12.68
CA GLY A 567 15.56 12.52 13.68
C GLY A 567 16.95 12.53 13.08
N VAL A 568 17.98 12.55 13.93
CA VAL A 568 19.37 12.46 13.48
C VAL A 568 19.71 11.04 13.00
N ALA A 569 20.44 10.93 11.89
CA ALA A 569 20.88 9.67 11.32
C ALA A 569 21.93 9.00 12.22
N ILE A 570 21.64 7.79 12.70
CA ILE A 570 22.54 6.99 13.56
C ILE A 570 22.72 5.59 12.95
N PHE A 571 23.97 5.15 12.86
CA PHE A 571 24.37 3.93 12.13
C PHE A 571 24.51 2.67 12.99
N ASP A 572 24.16 2.77 14.28
CA ASP A 572 24.47 1.81 15.32
C ASP A 572 23.36 1.76 16.40
N SER A 573 23.12 0.57 16.94
CA SER A 573 22.04 0.27 17.90
C SER A 573 22.28 0.91 19.27
N GLU A 574 23.49 0.75 19.83
CA GLU A 574 23.84 1.27 21.16
C GLU A 574 23.78 2.81 21.16
N ARG A 575 24.31 3.45 20.12
CA ARG A 575 24.30 4.91 19.97
C ARG A 575 22.90 5.49 19.76
N ALA A 576 21.99 4.74 19.14
CA ALA A 576 20.60 5.17 19.00
C ALA A 576 19.91 5.21 20.37
N ASP A 577 20.05 4.16 21.18
CA ASP A 577 19.55 4.10 22.56
C ASP A 577 20.17 5.20 23.46
N LEU A 578 21.50 5.35 23.43
CA LEU A 578 22.21 6.37 24.22
C LEU A 578 21.78 7.80 23.89
N ARG A 579 21.56 8.13 22.60
CA ARG A 579 21.08 9.46 22.19
C ARG A 579 19.59 9.69 22.50
N THR A 580 18.74 8.68 22.34
CA THR A 580 17.34 8.76 22.76
C THR A 580 17.24 8.97 24.28
N LYS A 581 18.07 8.30 25.08
CA LYS A 581 18.19 8.51 26.54
C LYS A 581 18.75 9.90 26.91
N ALA A 582 19.47 10.57 26.00
CA ALA A 582 19.86 11.97 26.14
C ALA A 582 18.78 12.97 25.66
N GLY A 583 17.66 12.49 25.11
CA GLY A 583 16.54 13.31 24.64
C GLY A 583 16.59 13.71 23.16
N GLU A 584 17.49 13.13 22.36
CA GLU A 584 17.54 13.35 20.91
C GLU A 584 16.57 12.41 20.17
N LYS A 585 15.84 12.92 19.17
CA LYS A 585 15.11 12.08 18.20
C LYS A 585 16.09 11.50 17.19
N VAL A 586 16.12 10.17 17.03
CA VAL A 586 17.05 9.48 16.13
C VAL A 586 16.33 8.66 15.06
N VAL A 587 16.94 8.52 13.88
CA VAL A 587 16.58 7.57 12.82
C VAL A 587 17.69 6.54 12.71
N LEU A 588 17.36 5.27 12.91
CA LEU A 588 18.33 4.17 12.85
C LEU A 588 18.53 3.75 11.39
N VAL A 589 19.76 3.87 10.89
CA VAL A 589 20.14 3.59 9.50
C VAL A 589 21.10 2.41 9.47
N ARG A 590 20.70 1.27 8.88
CA ARG A 590 21.50 0.02 8.88
C ARG A 590 21.49 -0.62 7.50
N ILE A 591 22.49 -1.44 7.16
CA ILE A 591 22.43 -2.25 5.93
C ILE A 591 21.22 -3.19 6.00
N GLU A 592 21.11 -3.91 7.12
CA GLU A 592 19.99 -4.77 7.54
C GLU A 592 19.97 -4.85 9.08
N THR A 593 18.84 -5.20 9.70
CA THR A 593 18.72 -5.30 11.18
C THR A 593 18.72 -6.75 11.64
N SER A 594 19.35 -7.00 12.78
CA SER A 594 19.38 -8.27 13.52
C SER A 594 18.65 -8.16 14.88
N ALA A 595 18.61 -9.25 15.64
CA ALA A 595 18.11 -9.24 17.02
C ALA A 595 18.95 -8.36 17.96
N GLU A 596 20.24 -8.14 17.66
CA GLU A 596 21.12 -7.25 18.44
C GLU A 596 20.80 -5.75 18.19
N ASP A 597 20.05 -5.43 17.12
CA ASP A 597 19.61 -4.07 16.81
C ASP A 597 18.31 -3.65 17.54
N ILE A 598 17.61 -4.56 18.23
CA ILE A 598 16.26 -4.33 18.79
C ILE A 598 16.21 -3.14 19.77
N GLY A 599 17.26 -2.94 20.58
CA GLY A 599 17.33 -1.80 21.51
C GLY A 599 17.30 -0.45 20.78
N GLY A 600 18.19 -0.27 19.79
CA GLY A 600 18.19 0.93 18.95
C GLY A 600 16.93 1.08 18.10
N MET A 601 16.33 -0.02 17.65
CA MET A 601 15.07 -0.01 16.88
C MET A 601 13.88 0.50 17.71
N PHE A 602 13.78 0.13 18.98
CA PHE A 602 12.74 0.62 19.89
C PHE A 602 12.96 2.10 20.25
N ALA A 603 14.23 2.47 20.47
CA ALA A 603 14.64 3.84 20.81
C ALA A 603 14.45 4.84 19.66
N ALA A 604 14.64 4.42 18.41
CA ALA A 604 14.54 5.30 17.23
C ALA A 604 13.09 5.72 16.94
N GLU A 605 12.89 6.90 16.37
CA GLU A 605 11.59 7.35 15.86
C GLU A 605 11.20 6.63 14.57
N GLY A 606 12.20 6.22 13.78
CA GLY A 606 12.01 5.40 12.60
C GLY A 606 13.28 4.68 12.16
N ILE A 607 13.11 3.68 11.31
CA ILE A 607 14.14 2.72 10.91
C ILE A 607 14.26 2.73 9.38
N LEU A 608 15.48 2.90 8.88
CA LEU A 608 15.81 2.92 7.46
C LEU A 608 16.82 1.81 7.14
N THR A 609 16.51 0.93 6.19
CA THR A 609 17.45 -0.11 5.76
C THR A 609 17.69 -0.14 4.24
N ALA A 610 18.95 -0.37 3.86
CA ALA A 610 19.33 -0.55 2.46
C ALA A 610 18.77 -1.87 1.88
N ARG A 611 18.65 -2.91 2.71
CA ARG A 611 18.13 -4.25 2.34
C ARG A 611 16.89 -4.63 3.15
N GLY A 612 16.27 -5.75 2.82
CA GLY A 612 15.10 -6.31 3.51
C GLY A 612 13.77 -5.97 2.83
N GLY A 613 12.94 -6.98 2.61
CA GLY A 613 11.58 -6.82 2.07
C GLY A 613 10.54 -6.42 3.12
N MET A 614 9.28 -6.32 2.70
CA MET A 614 8.11 -6.03 3.55
C MET A 614 7.92 -7.01 4.73
N THR A 615 8.53 -8.20 4.67
CA THR A 615 8.50 -9.25 5.70
C THR A 615 9.78 -9.35 6.53
N SER A 616 10.80 -8.51 6.27
CA SER A 616 12.09 -8.55 6.97
C SER A 616 11.99 -8.20 8.45
N HIS A 617 13.01 -8.58 9.24
CA HIS A 617 13.13 -8.26 10.67
C HIS A 617 12.80 -6.79 10.97
N ALA A 618 13.41 -5.84 10.24
CA ALA A 618 13.13 -4.41 10.35
C ALA A 618 11.64 -4.08 10.18
N ALA A 619 11.04 -4.56 9.09
CA ALA A 619 9.64 -4.30 8.75
C ALA A 619 8.65 -4.88 9.78
N VAL A 620 8.93 -6.09 10.27
CA VAL A 620 8.05 -6.83 11.20
C VAL A 620 8.12 -6.22 12.60
N VAL A 621 9.33 -5.94 13.10
CA VAL A 621 9.54 -5.33 14.42
C VAL A 621 8.99 -3.90 14.44
N ALA A 622 9.23 -3.11 13.38
CA ALA A 622 8.69 -1.76 13.27
C ALA A 622 7.15 -1.72 13.23
N ARG A 623 6.47 -2.59 12.48
CA ARG A 623 5.00 -2.70 12.49
C ARG A 623 4.44 -3.25 13.80
N GLY A 624 5.23 -4.03 14.55
CA GLY A 624 4.92 -4.43 15.92
C GLY A 624 4.88 -3.22 16.86
N MET A 625 5.93 -2.40 16.82
CA MET A 625 6.13 -1.21 17.65
C MET A 625 5.36 0.05 17.15
N GLY A 626 4.74 -0.01 15.96
CA GLY A 626 4.11 1.15 15.30
C GLY A 626 5.08 2.26 14.87
N LYS A 627 6.38 1.95 14.76
CA LYS A 627 7.42 2.88 14.32
C LYS A 627 7.42 3.00 12.80
N CYS A 628 7.73 4.19 12.29
CA CYS A 628 7.90 4.42 10.85
C CYS A 628 9.09 3.60 10.32
N CYS A 629 8.93 2.88 9.21
CA CYS A 629 10.03 2.12 8.62
C CYS A 629 10.00 2.09 7.09
N VAL A 630 11.18 2.27 6.51
CA VAL A 630 11.46 2.13 5.07
C VAL A 630 12.56 1.08 4.91
N THR A 631 12.30 -0.03 4.22
CA THR A 631 13.28 -1.11 4.02
C THR A 631 13.63 -1.31 2.55
N GLY A 632 14.72 -2.03 2.27
CA GLY A 632 15.06 -2.39 0.88
C GLY A 632 15.36 -1.18 -0.02
N CYS A 633 15.81 -0.07 0.57
CA CYS A 633 16.17 1.13 -0.18
C CYS A 633 17.52 0.92 -0.88
N ASN A 634 17.50 0.18 -2.00
CA ASN A 634 18.70 -0.24 -2.76
C ASN A 634 19.55 0.93 -3.31
N ALA A 635 19.08 2.18 -3.20
CA ALA A 635 19.83 3.38 -3.57
C ALA A 635 20.78 3.89 -2.46
N LEU A 636 20.72 3.30 -1.25
CA LEU A 636 21.60 3.65 -0.13
C LEU A 636 22.89 2.82 -0.16
N GLU A 637 24.04 3.49 -0.23
CA GLU A 637 25.33 2.91 0.12
C GLU A 637 25.67 3.34 1.57
N ILE A 638 25.64 2.39 2.51
CA ILE A 638 25.92 2.65 3.93
C ILE A 638 27.32 2.14 4.27
N ASN A 639 28.14 2.99 4.87
CA ASN A 639 29.42 2.60 5.48
C ASN A 639 29.31 2.74 7.01
N GLU A 640 29.25 1.61 7.70
CA GLU A 640 29.06 1.55 9.16
C GLU A 640 30.38 1.85 9.93
N GLU A 641 31.56 1.66 9.31
CA GLU A 641 32.85 2.04 9.91
C GLU A 641 33.07 3.55 9.86
N GLU A 642 32.84 4.18 8.70
CA GLU A 642 32.94 5.64 8.53
C GLU A 642 31.69 6.39 9.05
N ARG A 643 30.60 5.66 9.32
CA ARG A 643 29.31 6.17 9.81
C ARG A 643 28.69 7.21 8.89
N THR A 644 28.62 6.84 7.62
CA THR A 644 28.03 7.65 6.55
C THR A 644 27.08 6.84 5.68
N MET A 645 26.12 7.54 5.07
CA MET A 645 25.24 7.05 4.03
C MET A 645 25.44 7.91 2.78
N ARG A 646 25.61 7.28 1.63
CA ARG A 646 25.68 7.94 0.32
C ARG A 646 24.46 7.55 -0.52
N VAL A 647 23.90 8.55 -1.20
CA VAL A 647 22.77 8.40 -2.12
C VAL A 647 23.09 9.18 -3.39
N GLY A 648 23.64 8.47 -4.39
CA GLY A 648 24.23 9.14 -5.56
C GLY A 648 25.38 10.06 -5.15
N ASP A 649 25.23 11.36 -5.38
CA ASP A 649 26.22 12.38 -5.00
C ASP A 649 25.95 13.01 -3.61
N ILE A 650 24.84 12.66 -2.96
CA ILE A 650 24.47 13.16 -1.63
C ILE A 650 25.12 12.30 -0.54
N TYR A 651 25.73 12.95 0.46
CA TYR A 651 26.31 12.33 1.64
C TYR A 651 25.56 12.75 2.91
N VAL A 652 25.36 11.82 3.83
CA VAL A 652 24.72 12.00 5.14
C VAL A 652 25.61 11.35 6.20
N ASN A 653 25.92 12.08 7.27
CA ASN A 653 26.87 11.68 8.33
C ASN A 653 26.13 11.37 9.63
N GLU A 654 26.79 10.69 10.59
CA GLU A 654 26.21 10.49 11.92
C GLU A 654 25.90 11.85 12.59
N GLY A 655 24.62 12.11 12.86
CA GLY A 655 24.13 13.37 13.43
C GLY A 655 23.45 14.33 12.45
N ASP A 656 23.53 14.10 11.13
CA ASP A 656 22.73 14.86 10.16
C ASP A 656 21.26 14.47 10.26
N VAL A 657 20.33 15.42 10.12
CA VAL A 657 18.90 15.13 10.26
C VAL A 657 18.34 14.48 8.99
N LEU A 658 17.60 13.39 9.17
CA LEU A 658 16.80 12.75 8.14
C LEU A 658 15.31 12.83 8.49
N THR A 659 14.48 12.81 7.44
CA THR A 659 13.07 12.50 7.53
C THR A 659 12.77 11.28 6.65
N ILE A 660 11.95 10.35 7.14
CA ILE A 660 11.44 9.22 6.37
C ILE A 660 9.90 9.15 6.44
N ASP A 661 9.27 8.75 5.34
CA ASP A 661 7.83 8.45 5.24
C ASP A 661 7.68 6.96 4.91
N GLY A 662 7.31 6.17 5.92
CA GLY A 662 7.08 4.73 5.82
C GLY A 662 5.74 4.36 5.19
N GLY A 663 4.89 5.34 4.87
CA GLY A 663 3.67 5.16 4.07
C GLY A 663 3.92 5.28 2.55
N THR A 664 4.87 6.11 2.12
CA THR A 664 5.27 6.26 0.71
C THR A 664 6.57 5.54 0.36
N GLY A 665 7.39 5.21 1.36
CA GLY A 665 8.74 4.67 1.21
C GLY A 665 9.82 5.74 1.01
N GLU A 666 9.52 7.02 1.19
CA GLU A 666 10.42 8.13 0.85
C GLU A 666 11.43 8.46 1.95
N VAL A 667 12.63 8.89 1.53
CA VAL A 667 13.73 9.35 2.39
C VAL A 667 14.10 10.76 1.96
N MET A 668 14.13 11.70 2.90
CA MET A 668 14.35 13.13 2.68
C MET A 668 15.45 13.65 3.62
N LEU A 669 16.24 14.63 3.17
CA LEU A 669 17.30 15.25 3.96
C LEU A 669 16.76 16.45 4.75
N GLY A 670 17.14 16.58 6.02
CA GLY A 670 16.67 17.62 6.93
C GLY A 670 15.39 17.24 7.69
N ALA A 671 14.89 18.20 8.48
CA ALA A 671 13.65 18.07 9.23
C ALA A 671 12.47 18.62 8.42
N ILE A 672 11.49 17.77 8.12
CA ILE A 672 10.18 18.17 7.59
C ILE A 672 9.18 18.18 8.76
N ALA A 673 8.19 19.08 8.73
CA ALA A 673 7.16 19.10 9.77
C ALA A 673 6.32 17.81 9.75
N THR A 674 5.94 17.33 10.94
CA THR A 674 5.02 16.18 11.10
C THR A 674 3.84 16.57 11.95
N ILE A 675 2.65 16.14 11.55
CA ILE A 675 1.40 16.27 12.28
C ILE A 675 1.01 14.93 12.90
N THR A 676 0.67 14.92 14.19
CA THR A 676 0.07 13.76 14.85
C THR A 676 -1.45 13.91 14.82
N PRO A 677 -2.20 13.00 14.18
CA PRO A 677 -3.66 13.11 14.12
C PRO A 677 -4.28 13.06 15.53
N GLN A 678 -5.20 13.97 15.83
CA GLN A 678 -6.02 13.88 17.04
C GLN A 678 -7.20 12.95 16.77
N LEU A 679 -7.20 11.79 17.42
CA LEU A 679 -8.32 10.86 17.41
C LEU A 679 -9.41 11.39 18.34
N GLY A 680 -10.54 11.79 17.77
CA GLY A 680 -11.65 12.35 18.54
C GLY A 680 -12.93 12.54 17.73
N GLY A 681 -14.06 12.67 18.41
CA GLY A 681 -15.36 12.99 17.81
C GLY A 681 -15.87 11.87 16.90
N ALA A 682 -15.93 12.12 15.60
CA ALA A 682 -16.50 11.18 14.63
C ALA A 682 -15.78 9.81 14.61
N PHE A 683 -14.48 9.76 14.91
CA PHE A 683 -13.77 8.48 15.04
C PHE A 683 -14.27 7.68 16.25
N GLU A 684 -14.40 8.33 17.41
CA GLU A 684 -14.88 7.69 18.63
C GLU A 684 -16.33 7.23 18.47
N GLU A 685 -17.19 8.07 17.87
CA GLU A 685 -18.60 7.73 17.59
C GLU A 685 -18.74 6.54 16.64
N LEU A 686 -17.94 6.48 15.56
CA LEU A 686 -17.92 5.32 14.66
C LEU A 686 -17.46 4.04 15.37
N MET A 687 -16.41 4.14 16.20
CA MET A 687 -15.90 2.99 16.95
C MET A 687 -16.88 2.54 18.04
N GLU A 688 -17.63 3.45 18.67
CA GLU A 688 -18.69 3.15 19.64
C GLU A 688 -19.90 2.46 18.98
N TRP A 689 -20.15 2.70 17.69
CA TRP A 689 -21.13 1.95 16.90
C TRP A 689 -20.60 0.57 16.50
N ALA A 690 -19.34 0.47 16.07
CA ALA A 690 -18.70 -0.80 15.72
C ALA A 690 -18.65 -1.76 16.93
N GLU A 691 -18.35 -1.22 18.11
CA GLU A 691 -18.33 -1.93 19.39
C GLU A 691 -19.64 -2.64 19.73
N LYS A 692 -20.78 -2.04 19.34
CA LYS A 692 -22.13 -2.56 19.62
C LYS A 692 -22.59 -3.67 18.67
N VAL A 693 -21.82 -3.94 17.60
CA VAL A 693 -22.20 -4.88 16.53
C VAL A 693 -21.19 -6.01 16.34
N ARG A 694 -19.90 -5.81 16.65
CA ARG A 694 -18.88 -6.86 16.57
C ARG A 694 -19.21 -8.06 17.46
N LYS A 695 -18.97 -9.28 16.95
CA LYS A 695 -19.14 -10.55 17.70
C LYS A 695 -17.82 -11.08 18.25
N ILE A 696 -16.78 -11.04 17.43
CA ILE A 696 -15.43 -11.50 17.76
C ILE A 696 -14.68 -10.44 18.59
N ARG A 697 -13.86 -10.89 19.54
CA ARG A 697 -13.06 -10.01 20.39
C ARG A 697 -11.77 -9.56 19.71
N VAL A 698 -11.24 -8.41 20.11
CA VAL A 698 -9.96 -7.88 19.62
C VAL A 698 -9.01 -7.71 20.78
N ARG A 699 -7.97 -8.52 20.81
CA ARG A 699 -6.85 -8.46 21.75
C ARG A 699 -5.63 -7.86 21.06
N THR A 700 -4.59 -7.58 21.83
CA THR A 700 -3.30 -7.08 21.30
C THR A 700 -2.20 -8.13 21.35
N ASN A 701 -1.22 -8.01 20.47
CA ASN A 701 0.09 -8.62 20.56
C ASN A 701 1.03 -7.58 21.18
N ALA A 702 1.29 -7.68 22.48
CA ALA A 702 2.00 -6.66 23.26
C ALA A 702 3.00 -7.33 24.20
N ASP A 703 4.26 -6.90 24.09
CA ASP A 703 5.39 -7.58 24.73
C ASP A 703 6.00 -6.73 25.88
N THR A 704 5.69 -5.42 25.93
CA THR A 704 6.09 -4.49 27.01
C THR A 704 4.87 -3.92 27.77
N PRO A 705 5.09 -3.36 28.99
CA PRO A 705 4.04 -2.63 29.71
C PRO A 705 3.47 -1.42 28.96
N GLU A 706 4.27 -0.77 28.11
CA GLU A 706 3.83 0.43 27.37
C GLU A 706 2.97 0.05 26.15
N ASP A 707 3.36 -0.98 25.40
CA ASP A 707 2.52 -1.55 24.32
C ASP A 707 1.15 -1.97 24.85
N ALA A 708 1.10 -2.51 26.08
CA ALA A 708 -0.13 -2.87 26.77
C ALA A 708 -0.99 -1.64 27.08
N ARG A 709 -0.41 -0.56 27.64
CA ARG A 709 -1.12 0.71 27.91
C ARG A 709 -1.69 1.32 26.62
N VAL A 710 -0.86 1.44 25.58
CA VAL A 710 -1.24 1.98 24.26
C VAL A 710 -2.38 1.15 23.63
N ALA A 711 -2.25 -0.18 23.61
CA ALA A 711 -3.31 -1.05 23.10
C ALA A 711 -4.62 -0.95 23.88
N ARG A 712 -4.56 -0.79 25.20
CA ARG A 712 -5.75 -0.60 26.05
C ARG A 712 -6.46 0.72 25.73
N VAL A 713 -5.73 1.80 25.43
CA VAL A 713 -6.30 3.07 24.95
C VAL A 713 -7.00 2.90 23.59
N PHE A 714 -6.44 2.11 22.67
CA PHE A 714 -7.11 1.76 21.41
C PHE A 714 -8.29 0.76 21.56
N GLY A 715 -8.56 0.28 22.78
CA GLY A 715 -9.69 -0.58 23.12
C GLY A 715 -9.43 -2.08 22.95
N ALA A 716 -8.20 -2.55 23.17
CA ALA A 716 -7.88 -3.97 23.19
C ALA A 716 -8.45 -4.67 24.45
N GLU A 717 -9.13 -5.80 24.26
CA GLU A 717 -9.77 -6.63 25.28
C GLU A 717 -8.78 -7.60 25.97
N GLY A 718 -7.57 -7.11 26.27
CA GLY A 718 -6.46 -7.90 26.80
C GLY A 718 -5.40 -8.25 25.75
N ILE A 719 -4.41 -9.05 26.16
CA ILE A 719 -3.27 -9.46 25.33
C ILE A 719 -3.49 -10.90 24.85
N GLY A 720 -3.47 -11.14 23.53
CA GLY A 720 -3.60 -12.48 22.94
C GLY A 720 -2.27 -13.12 22.54
N LEU A 721 -1.17 -12.36 22.58
CA LEU A 721 0.21 -12.83 22.49
C LEU A 721 1.15 -11.84 23.19
N CYS A 722 1.81 -12.28 24.25
CA CYS A 722 2.97 -11.63 24.86
C CYS A 722 4.19 -12.55 24.66
N ARG A 723 5.22 -12.07 23.97
CA ARG A 723 6.44 -12.81 23.62
C ARG A 723 7.49 -12.65 24.70
N THR A 724 7.76 -13.74 25.42
CA THR A 724 8.80 -13.73 26.46
C THR A 724 10.22 -13.63 25.91
N GLU A 725 10.39 -13.85 24.61
CA GLU A 725 11.62 -13.58 23.85
C GLU A 725 12.12 -12.14 24.03
N HIS A 726 11.23 -11.17 23.85
CA HIS A 726 11.61 -9.76 23.78
C HIS A 726 12.05 -9.21 25.14
N MET A 727 11.55 -9.80 26.23
CA MET A 727 11.94 -9.56 27.62
C MET A 727 13.38 -10.00 27.95
N PHE A 728 14.11 -10.62 27.02
CA PHE A 728 15.49 -11.08 27.22
C PHE A 728 16.56 -10.26 26.49
N PHE A 729 16.21 -9.34 25.59
CA PHE A 729 17.19 -8.64 24.75
C PHE A 729 17.88 -7.43 25.41
N GLU A 730 17.47 -7.00 26.61
CA GLU A 730 18.20 -5.95 27.35
C GLU A 730 19.63 -6.42 27.74
N PRO A 731 20.65 -5.53 27.74
CA PRO A 731 22.07 -5.92 27.86
C PRO A 731 22.47 -6.83 29.03
N ASP A 732 21.96 -6.62 30.26
CA ASP A 732 22.24 -7.54 31.38
C ASP A 732 21.47 -8.86 31.23
N ARG A 733 20.24 -8.82 30.71
CA ARG A 733 19.37 -9.99 30.53
C ARG A 733 19.91 -10.94 29.47
N ILE A 734 20.33 -10.41 28.32
CA ILE A 734 20.91 -11.21 27.24
C ILE A 734 22.21 -11.88 27.70
N LEU A 735 22.99 -11.23 28.56
CA LEU A 735 24.17 -11.83 29.20
C LEU A 735 23.76 -13.01 30.11
N ARG A 736 22.63 -12.96 30.82
CA ARG A 736 22.13 -14.10 31.63
C ARG A 736 21.57 -15.23 30.78
N VAL A 737 20.94 -14.92 29.65
CA VAL A 737 20.52 -15.95 28.68
C VAL A 737 21.74 -16.62 28.04
N ARG A 738 22.80 -15.86 27.70
CA ARG A 738 24.09 -16.41 27.26
C ARG A 738 24.76 -17.27 28.35
N GLU A 739 24.72 -16.84 29.62
CA GLU A 739 25.16 -17.63 30.80
C GLU A 739 24.37 -18.95 30.94
N MET A 740 23.05 -18.93 30.70
CA MET A 740 22.14 -20.08 30.74
C MET A 740 22.38 -21.09 29.60
N ILE A 741 22.68 -20.61 28.39
CA ILE A 741 22.94 -21.44 27.21
C ILE A 741 24.28 -22.18 27.32
N LEU A 742 25.29 -21.52 27.89
CA LEU A 742 26.62 -22.10 28.08
C LEU A 742 26.71 -23.05 29.29
N ALA A 743 25.63 -23.24 30.05
CA ALA A 743 25.58 -24.13 31.21
C ALA A 743 25.52 -25.63 30.81
N ARG A 744 26.44 -26.42 31.39
CA ARG A 744 26.64 -27.86 31.09
C ARG A 744 25.62 -28.78 31.75
N ASN A 745 25.06 -28.38 32.88
CA ASN A 745 24.10 -29.16 33.67
C ASN A 745 23.04 -28.24 34.31
N VAL A 746 22.04 -28.83 34.96
CA VAL A 746 20.94 -28.08 35.61
C VAL A 746 21.44 -27.19 36.76
N GLU A 747 22.50 -27.60 37.47
CA GLU A 747 23.11 -26.85 38.57
C GLU A 747 23.85 -25.58 38.11
N GLU A 748 24.53 -25.65 36.95
CA GLU A 748 25.10 -24.48 36.28
C GLU A 748 23.97 -23.58 35.75
N ARG A 749 22.89 -24.15 35.19
CA ARG A 749 21.79 -23.38 34.57
C ARG A 749 20.87 -22.69 35.58
N SER A 750 20.69 -23.27 36.77
CA SER A 750 19.84 -22.68 37.82
C SER A 750 20.32 -21.30 38.26
N LYS A 751 21.62 -21.01 38.19
CA LYS A 751 22.24 -19.74 38.62
C LYS A 751 21.81 -18.54 37.76
N PRO A 752 21.91 -18.54 36.42
CA PRO A 752 21.35 -17.49 35.59
C PRO A 752 19.82 -17.48 35.59
N LEU A 753 19.15 -18.64 35.65
CA LEU A 753 17.68 -18.70 35.75
C LEU A 753 17.16 -17.98 37.01
N ALA A 754 17.84 -18.12 38.16
CA ALA A 754 17.51 -17.41 39.39
C ALA A 754 17.73 -15.88 39.31
N LYS A 755 18.58 -15.40 38.39
CA LYS A 755 18.75 -13.95 38.11
C LYS A 755 17.66 -13.43 37.16
N LEU A 756 17.26 -14.23 36.18
CA LEU A 756 16.22 -13.90 35.20
C LEU A 756 14.80 -13.93 35.80
N LEU A 757 14.55 -14.79 36.79
CA LEU A 757 13.26 -14.92 37.46
C LEU A 757 12.68 -13.58 37.97
N PRO A 758 13.36 -12.79 38.81
CA PRO A 758 12.81 -11.51 39.27
C PRO A 758 12.61 -10.52 38.11
N MET A 759 13.51 -10.51 37.12
CA MET A 759 13.40 -9.61 35.96
C MET A 759 12.12 -9.85 35.16
N GLN A 760 11.83 -11.10 34.77
CA GLN A 760 10.58 -11.41 34.07
C GLN A 760 9.35 -11.26 34.95
N ARG A 761 9.43 -11.62 36.24
CA ARG A 761 8.32 -11.45 37.18
C ARG A 761 7.91 -9.98 37.30
N ASP A 762 8.87 -9.08 37.38
CA ASP A 762 8.59 -7.66 37.58
C ASP A 762 8.03 -7.02 36.28
N ASP A 763 8.49 -7.45 35.09
CA ASP A 763 7.85 -7.12 33.80
C ASP A 763 6.38 -7.58 33.75
N PHE A 764 6.13 -8.87 34.07
CA PHE A 764 4.78 -9.43 34.06
C PHE A 764 3.87 -8.71 35.05
N ALA A 765 4.40 -8.30 36.21
CA ALA A 765 3.64 -7.53 37.19
C ALA A 765 3.21 -6.16 36.62
N GLU A 766 4.08 -5.45 35.89
CA GLU A 766 3.66 -4.24 35.20
C GLU A 766 2.66 -4.48 34.06
N ILE A 767 2.83 -5.55 33.28
CA ILE A 767 1.88 -5.92 32.21
C ILE A 767 0.50 -6.28 32.80
N PHE A 768 0.45 -7.02 33.90
CA PHE A 768 -0.80 -7.36 34.59
C PHE A 768 -1.48 -6.13 35.19
N ARG A 769 -0.74 -5.18 35.77
CA ARG A 769 -1.29 -3.88 36.21
C ARG A 769 -1.86 -3.08 35.03
N ALA A 770 -1.14 -3.01 33.91
CA ALA A 770 -1.61 -2.34 32.69
C ALA A 770 -2.88 -2.99 32.12
N MET A 771 -3.07 -4.30 32.34
CA MET A 771 -4.19 -5.11 31.85
C MET A 771 -5.21 -5.51 32.93
N ASP A 772 -5.28 -4.81 34.06
CA ASP A 772 -6.26 -5.07 35.13
C ASP A 772 -7.70 -5.28 34.60
N GLY A 773 -8.32 -6.41 34.95
CA GLY A 773 -9.65 -6.85 34.49
C GLY A 773 -9.65 -7.59 33.14
N LEU A 774 -8.53 -7.63 32.42
CA LEU A 774 -8.39 -8.16 31.07
C LEU A 774 -7.46 -9.39 31.02
N PRO A 775 -7.74 -10.39 30.16
CA PRO A 775 -6.93 -11.60 30.09
C PRO A 775 -5.63 -11.39 29.31
N VAL A 776 -4.52 -11.96 29.80
CA VAL A 776 -3.17 -11.82 29.23
C VAL A 776 -2.58 -13.17 28.86
N THR A 777 -2.40 -13.44 27.56
CA THR A 777 -1.80 -14.67 27.02
C THR A 777 -0.30 -14.52 26.85
N VAL A 778 0.48 -15.21 27.69
CA VAL A 778 1.95 -15.23 27.67
C VAL A 778 2.45 -16.48 26.95
N ARG A 779 3.30 -16.31 25.94
CA ARG A 779 3.95 -17.40 25.20
C ARG A 779 5.30 -17.74 25.84
N LEU A 780 5.46 -18.99 26.27
CA LEU A 780 6.74 -19.50 26.77
C LEU A 780 7.80 -19.53 25.66
N LEU A 781 9.09 -19.58 26.03
CA LEU A 781 10.21 -19.36 25.13
C LEU A 781 10.14 -20.24 23.85
N ASP A 782 10.12 -19.57 22.71
CA ASP A 782 9.98 -20.16 21.38
C ASP A 782 11.29 -20.31 20.57
N PRO A 783 12.18 -19.31 20.41
CA PRO A 783 13.29 -19.39 19.46
C PRO A 783 14.39 -20.39 19.87
N PRO A 784 15.13 -20.94 18.89
CA PRO A 784 16.28 -21.79 19.13
C PRO A 784 17.42 -21.00 19.78
N LEU A 785 18.18 -21.65 20.66
CA LEU A 785 19.15 -20.99 21.53
C LEU A 785 20.29 -20.28 20.79
N HIS A 786 20.55 -20.58 19.52
CA HIS A 786 21.59 -19.88 18.74
C HIS A 786 21.22 -18.44 18.39
N GLU A 787 19.94 -18.05 18.37
CA GLU A 787 19.52 -16.66 18.11
C GLU A 787 19.98 -15.69 19.22
N PHE A 788 20.21 -16.19 20.44
CA PHE A 788 20.75 -15.41 21.56
C PHE A 788 22.29 -15.39 21.62
N LEU A 789 22.99 -16.19 20.80
CA LEU A 789 24.45 -16.26 20.80
C LEU A 789 25.07 -15.30 19.77
N PRO A 790 26.18 -14.62 20.10
CA PRO A 790 26.82 -13.66 19.20
C PRO A 790 27.37 -14.36 17.94
N GLN A 791 27.12 -13.78 16.77
CA GLN A 791 27.51 -14.37 15.48
C GLN A 791 28.88 -13.89 14.96
N ASN A 792 29.37 -12.74 15.46
CA ASN A 792 30.65 -12.16 15.03
C ASN A 792 31.77 -12.44 16.07
N GLU A 793 33.02 -12.57 15.61
CA GLU A 793 34.16 -12.97 16.46
C GLU A 793 34.50 -11.96 17.57
N ALA A 794 34.19 -10.66 17.39
CA ALA A 794 34.41 -9.66 18.44
C ALA A 794 33.43 -9.84 19.60
N ALA A 795 32.13 -9.97 19.32
CA ALA A 795 31.11 -10.24 20.31
C ALA A 795 31.22 -11.66 20.93
N ILE A 796 31.75 -12.65 20.19
CA ILE A 796 32.13 -13.96 20.75
C ILE A 796 33.24 -13.80 21.80
N GLN A 797 34.25 -12.95 21.55
CA GLN A 797 35.30 -12.65 22.53
C GLN A 797 34.76 -11.83 23.72
N GLU A 798 33.93 -10.82 23.48
CA GLU A 798 33.31 -10.02 24.54
C GLU A 798 32.47 -10.89 25.49
N VAL A 799 31.62 -11.77 24.96
CA VAL A 799 30.80 -12.70 25.75
C VAL A 799 31.67 -13.73 26.49
N ALA A 800 32.78 -14.16 25.89
CA ALA A 800 33.76 -15.02 26.55
C ALA A 800 34.42 -14.31 27.75
N GLU A 801 34.83 -13.05 27.60
CA GLU A 801 35.44 -12.24 28.66
C GLU A 801 34.42 -11.91 29.77
N ALA A 802 33.23 -11.42 29.40
CA ALA A 802 32.16 -11.06 30.35
C ALA A 802 31.62 -12.25 31.16
N LEU A 803 31.65 -13.47 30.61
CA LEU A 803 31.24 -14.71 31.29
C LEU A 803 32.43 -15.52 31.85
N GLY A 804 33.65 -14.95 31.88
CA GLY A 804 34.85 -15.63 32.39
C GLY A 804 35.12 -17.00 31.75
N THR A 805 34.68 -17.18 30.51
CA THR A 805 34.53 -18.48 29.84
C THR A 805 35.45 -18.56 28.62
N PRO A 806 36.23 -19.65 28.43
CA PRO A 806 37.12 -19.74 27.26
C PRO A 806 36.37 -19.60 25.93
N ILE A 807 36.89 -18.76 25.01
CA ILE A 807 36.34 -18.55 23.65
C ILE A 807 36.07 -19.88 22.93
N ALA A 808 36.93 -20.88 23.11
CA ALA A 808 36.75 -22.22 22.55
C ALA A 808 35.47 -22.93 23.02
N LYS A 809 34.99 -22.69 24.26
CA LYS A 809 33.69 -23.19 24.74
C LYS A 809 32.53 -22.46 24.05
N VAL A 810 32.62 -21.12 23.89
CA VAL A 810 31.59 -20.33 23.20
C VAL A 810 31.45 -20.77 21.74
N ARG A 811 32.57 -20.89 21.00
CA ARG A 811 32.58 -21.39 19.62
C ARG A 811 32.07 -22.85 19.51
N ALA A 812 32.41 -23.71 20.46
CA ALA A 812 31.90 -25.09 20.49
C ALA A 812 30.38 -25.15 20.73
N SER A 813 29.85 -24.29 21.61
CA SER A 813 28.40 -24.17 21.83
C SER A 813 27.67 -23.61 20.60
N LEU A 814 28.21 -22.57 19.94
CA LEU A 814 27.70 -22.08 18.65
C LEU A 814 27.65 -23.20 17.60
N ALA A 815 28.75 -23.94 17.42
CA ALA A 815 28.82 -25.03 16.45
C ALA A 815 27.88 -26.22 16.78
N ALA A 816 27.57 -26.44 18.06
CA ALA A 816 26.65 -27.48 18.50
C ALA A 816 25.16 -27.07 18.43
N LEU A 817 24.87 -25.76 18.50
CA LEU A 817 23.51 -25.20 18.43
C LEU A 817 23.14 -24.67 17.03
N HIS A 818 24.09 -24.62 16.09
CA HIS A 818 23.84 -24.23 14.71
C HIS A 818 22.93 -25.24 13.99
N GLU A 819 21.82 -24.76 13.43
CA GLU A 819 20.85 -25.57 12.70
C GLU A 819 20.74 -25.17 11.23
N PHE A 820 20.55 -26.14 10.33
CA PHE A 820 20.38 -25.86 8.89
C PHE A 820 19.07 -25.12 8.56
N ASN A 821 18.04 -25.26 9.40
CA ASN A 821 16.72 -24.63 9.22
C ASN A 821 16.13 -24.24 10.59
N PRO A 822 16.58 -23.13 11.22
CA PRO A 822 16.19 -22.72 12.58
C PRO A 822 14.68 -22.70 12.86
N MET A 823 13.89 -22.29 11.87
CA MET A 823 12.42 -22.26 11.94
C MET A 823 11.77 -23.62 12.24
N LEU A 824 12.43 -24.73 11.87
CA LEU A 824 11.94 -26.09 12.08
C LEU A 824 12.74 -26.88 13.15
N GLY A 825 13.64 -26.21 13.86
CA GLY A 825 14.69 -26.82 14.69
C GLY A 825 14.34 -27.12 16.17
N HIS A 826 15.35 -27.08 17.03
CA HIS A 826 15.26 -27.34 18.48
C HIS A 826 14.75 -26.11 19.24
N ARG A 827 13.48 -25.79 19.00
CA ARG A 827 12.81 -24.58 19.48
C ARG A 827 11.44 -24.92 20.11
N GLY A 828 10.80 -23.96 20.76
CA GLY A 828 9.44 -24.06 21.33
C GLY A 828 9.27 -25.18 22.35
N CYS A 829 8.15 -25.90 22.31
CA CYS A 829 7.87 -27.02 23.22
C CYS A 829 9.01 -28.06 23.27
N ARG A 830 9.75 -28.25 22.18
CA ARG A 830 10.88 -29.20 22.09
C ARG A 830 12.03 -28.78 23.00
N LEU A 831 12.30 -27.47 23.05
CA LEU A 831 13.26 -26.86 23.96
C LEU A 831 12.80 -27.02 25.43
N GLY A 832 11.52 -26.75 25.71
CA GLY A 832 10.92 -26.96 27.04
C GLY A 832 10.90 -28.43 27.50
N VAL A 833 10.82 -29.40 26.58
CA VAL A 833 10.88 -30.83 26.90
C VAL A 833 12.30 -31.28 27.28
N THR A 834 13.34 -30.73 26.64
CA THR A 834 14.75 -31.05 26.93
C THR A 834 15.34 -30.24 28.07
N PHE A 835 14.88 -29.00 28.25
CA PHE A 835 15.31 -28.05 29.28
C PHE A 835 14.10 -27.54 30.07
N PRO A 836 13.42 -28.42 30.83
CA PRO A 836 12.21 -28.05 31.58
C PRO A 836 12.50 -27.00 32.66
N ASP A 837 13.75 -26.88 33.13
CA ASP A 837 14.23 -25.83 34.02
C ASP A 837 13.98 -24.41 33.47
N VAL A 838 14.03 -24.21 32.15
CA VAL A 838 13.70 -22.93 31.51
C VAL A 838 12.21 -22.63 31.63
N TYR A 839 11.35 -23.55 31.20
CA TYR A 839 9.88 -23.34 31.25
C TYR A 839 9.36 -23.25 32.69
N ARG A 840 9.92 -24.03 33.63
CA ARG A 840 9.58 -23.93 35.06
C ARG A 840 9.94 -22.56 35.65
N MET A 841 11.05 -21.95 35.24
CA MET A 841 11.39 -20.57 35.63
C MET A 841 10.34 -19.57 35.12
N GLN A 842 9.97 -19.65 33.84
CA GLN A 842 8.99 -18.74 33.25
C GLN A 842 7.59 -18.90 33.85
N VAL A 843 7.11 -20.13 34.07
CA VAL A 843 5.82 -20.39 34.72
C VAL A 843 5.82 -19.85 36.16
N ARG A 844 6.94 -19.98 36.89
CA ARG A 844 7.10 -19.37 38.22
C ARG A 844 7.05 -17.84 38.15
N ALA A 845 7.75 -17.22 37.20
CA ALA A 845 7.72 -15.76 37.01
C ALA A 845 6.30 -15.24 36.76
N ILE A 846 5.55 -15.90 35.86
CA ILE A 846 4.15 -15.58 35.54
C ILE A 846 3.25 -15.74 36.79
N ALA A 847 3.38 -16.85 37.51
CA ALA A 847 2.56 -17.14 38.68
C ALA A 847 2.86 -16.21 39.87
N GLU A 848 4.15 -15.96 40.18
CA GLU A 848 4.54 -15.02 41.24
C GLU A 848 4.04 -13.61 40.94
N ALA A 849 4.22 -13.13 39.71
CA ALA A 849 3.75 -11.82 39.27
C ALA A 849 2.23 -11.66 39.38
N ALA A 850 1.49 -12.69 38.97
CA ALA A 850 0.03 -12.69 39.08
C ALA A 850 -0.43 -12.71 40.54
N CYS A 851 0.22 -13.46 41.44
CA CYS A 851 -0.07 -13.45 42.87
C CYS A 851 0.23 -12.09 43.53
N ILE A 852 1.37 -11.47 43.19
CA ILE A 852 1.75 -10.13 43.69
C ILE A 852 0.70 -9.09 43.29
N VAL A 853 0.37 -8.99 42.00
CA VAL A 853 -0.59 -7.99 41.50
C VAL A 853 -2.04 -8.32 41.94
N ARG A 854 -2.35 -9.58 42.22
CA ARG A 854 -3.61 -9.98 42.87
C ARG A 854 -3.69 -9.52 44.33
N ALA A 855 -2.58 -9.56 45.07
CA ALA A 855 -2.51 -9.03 46.45
C ALA A 855 -2.62 -7.49 46.50
N GLU A 856 -2.24 -6.80 45.43
CA GLU A 856 -2.47 -5.35 45.23
C GLU A 856 -3.96 -5.02 44.95
N GLY A 857 -4.81 -6.04 44.74
CA GLY A 857 -6.27 -5.90 44.58
C GLY A 857 -6.80 -6.01 43.14
N ALA A 858 -5.92 -6.17 42.15
CA ALA A 858 -6.31 -6.24 40.73
C ALA A 858 -6.97 -7.57 40.34
N ASP A 859 -7.67 -7.57 39.21
CA ASP A 859 -8.27 -8.75 38.56
C ASP A 859 -7.34 -9.29 37.47
N VAL A 860 -6.36 -10.10 37.91
CA VAL A 860 -5.32 -10.69 37.05
C VAL A 860 -5.80 -12.01 36.47
N ARG A 861 -5.79 -12.12 35.13
CA ARG A 861 -6.32 -13.27 34.38
C ARG A 861 -5.26 -13.83 33.41
N PRO A 862 -4.24 -14.53 33.90
CA PRO A 862 -3.10 -14.98 33.10
C PRO A 862 -3.41 -16.29 32.34
N GLU A 863 -2.92 -16.38 31.11
CA GLU A 863 -3.09 -17.53 30.22
C GLU A 863 -1.72 -17.96 29.70
N ILE A 864 -1.25 -19.16 30.05
CA ILE A 864 0.06 -19.66 29.64
C ILE A 864 -0.09 -20.45 28.34
N MET A 865 0.70 -20.07 27.32
CA MET A 865 0.66 -20.68 26.00
C MET A 865 1.98 -21.36 25.66
N ILE A 866 1.89 -22.65 25.32
CA ILE A 866 3.03 -23.46 24.87
C ILE A 866 3.14 -23.37 23.33
N PRO A 867 4.29 -22.95 22.77
CA PRO A 867 4.52 -22.87 21.32
C PRO A 867 4.92 -24.20 20.67
N LEU A 868 4.78 -24.28 19.35
CA LEU A 868 5.26 -25.30 18.41
C LEU A 868 4.81 -26.75 18.66
N VAL A 869 3.76 -26.95 19.45
CA VAL A 869 3.20 -28.29 19.74
C VAL A 869 2.77 -28.99 18.45
N ALA A 870 3.28 -30.20 18.24
CA ALA A 870 2.86 -31.08 17.15
C ALA A 870 2.12 -32.32 17.67
N HIS A 871 2.36 -32.73 18.92
CA HIS A 871 1.88 -33.97 19.54
C HIS A 871 1.25 -33.70 20.90
N GLU A 872 0.10 -34.33 21.17
CA GLU A 872 -0.65 -34.17 22.43
C GLU A 872 0.14 -34.63 23.67
N GLY A 873 1.13 -35.51 23.48
CA GLY A 873 2.09 -35.93 24.51
C GLY A 873 3.12 -34.85 24.91
N GLU A 874 3.47 -33.94 24.00
CA GLU A 874 4.34 -32.79 24.31
C GLU A 874 3.61 -31.83 25.23
N LEU A 875 2.38 -31.44 24.83
CA LEU A 875 1.50 -30.57 25.61
C LEU A 875 1.16 -31.20 26.98
N LYS A 876 0.82 -32.50 27.01
CA LYS A 876 0.52 -33.21 28.27
C LYS A 876 1.68 -33.16 29.28
N ARG A 877 2.92 -33.37 28.81
CA ARG A 877 4.11 -33.32 29.66
C ARG A 877 4.35 -31.91 30.20
N LEU A 878 4.37 -30.92 29.31
CA LEU A 878 4.66 -29.53 29.67
C LEU A 878 3.57 -28.90 30.54
N ARG A 879 2.30 -29.28 30.31
CA ARG A 879 1.18 -28.89 31.19
C ARG A 879 1.38 -29.41 32.62
N GLY A 880 1.72 -30.69 32.80
CA GLY A 880 1.92 -31.25 34.14
C GLY A 880 3.08 -30.59 34.91
N GLU A 881 4.17 -30.25 34.22
CA GLU A 881 5.28 -29.47 34.80
C GLU A 881 4.82 -28.04 35.19
N ALA A 882 4.03 -27.39 34.35
CA ALA A 882 3.51 -26.04 34.62
C ALA A 882 2.49 -26.02 35.77
N GLU A 883 1.57 -26.99 35.83
CA GLU A 883 0.60 -27.14 36.91
C GLU A 883 1.30 -27.37 38.26
N ALA A 884 2.34 -28.21 38.29
CA ALA A 884 3.16 -28.41 39.49
C ALA A 884 3.82 -27.11 39.99
N VAL A 885 4.40 -26.30 39.09
CA VAL A 885 5.00 -25.00 39.46
C VAL A 885 3.95 -23.98 39.91
N ILE A 886 2.77 -23.98 39.29
CA ILE A 886 1.64 -23.14 39.71
C ILE A 886 1.21 -23.47 41.14
N ASP A 887 1.11 -24.76 41.49
CA ASP A 887 0.77 -25.17 42.85
C ASP A 887 1.93 -24.92 43.85
N GLU A 888 3.19 -25.06 43.45
CA GLU A 888 4.34 -24.61 44.27
C GLU A 888 4.24 -23.12 44.63
N VAL A 889 3.88 -22.25 43.68
CA VAL A 889 3.72 -20.80 43.91
C VAL A 889 2.44 -20.50 44.70
N ARG A 890 1.30 -21.14 44.39
CA ARG A 890 0.04 -20.97 45.13
C ARG A 890 0.19 -21.29 46.62
N ASN A 891 1.00 -22.29 46.96
CA ASN A 891 1.31 -22.62 48.36
C ASN A 891 2.25 -21.59 49.04
N GLN A 892 3.01 -20.81 48.27
CA GLN A 892 3.88 -19.74 48.77
C GLN A 892 3.16 -18.39 48.93
N TYR A 893 2.05 -18.19 48.19
CA TYR A 893 1.19 -17.00 48.25
C TYR A 893 -0.24 -17.35 48.69
N PRO A 894 -0.45 -17.78 49.95
CA PRO A 894 -1.77 -18.18 50.44
C PRO A 894 -2.75 -16.99 50.43
N GLY A 895 -3.96 -17.22 49.93
CA GLY A 895 -5.03 -16.23 49.86
C GLY A 895 -5.14 -15.49 48.52
N THR A 896 -4.12 -15.53 47.66
CA THR A 896 -4.23 -14.99 46.29
C THR A 896 -4.83 -16.04 45.36
N ASP A 897 -6.16 -16.14 45.33
CA ASP A 897 -6.88 -17.00 44.38
C ASP A 897 -6.71 -16.45 42.95
N VAL A 898 -5.68 -16.97 42.29
CA VAL A 898 -5.34 -16.75 40.88
C VAL A 898 -5.62 -18.03 40.11
N GLN A 899 -6.47 -17.92 39.10
CA GLN A 899 -6.77 -19.01 38.16
C GLN A 899 -5.97 -18.78 36.88
N LEU A 900 -5.02 -19.67 36.62
CA LEU A 900 -4.22 -19.68 35.40
C LEU A 900 -4.77 -20.73 34.43
N SER A 901 -4.90 -20.39 33.15
CA SER A 901 -5.31 -21.34 32.10
C SER A 901 -4.10 -21.77 31.28
N ILE A 902 -4.02 -23.05 30.88
CA ILE A 902 -2.91 -23.57 30.07
C ILE A 902 -3.42 -23.99 28.70
N GLY A 903 -2.93 -23.31 27.66
CA GLY A 903 -3.29 -23.52 26.27
C GLY A 903 -2.08 -23.78 25.39
N THR A 904 -2.34 -23.89 24.08
CA THR A 904 -1.30 -24.16 23.09
C THR A 904 -1.45 -23.24 21.89
N MET A 905 -0.31 -22.94 21.28
CA MET A 905 -0.29 -22.39 19.94
C MET A 905 -0.64 -23.51 18.94
N ILE A 906 -1.41 -23.19 17.91
CA ILE A 906 -1.78 -24.09 16.81
C ILE A 906 -1.17 -23.52 15.54
N GLU A 907 0.06 -23.91 15.27
CA GLU A 907 0.89 -23.39 14.18
C GLU A 907 1.61 -24.46 13.36
N VAL A 908 1.60 -25.71 13.84
CA VAL A 908 2.06 -26.87 13.08
C VAL A 908 0.87 -27.50 12.33
N PRO A 909 0.96 -27.83 11.03
CA PRO A 909 -0.14 -28.47 10.30
C PRO A 909 -0.65 -29.77 10.93
N ARG A 910 0.24 -30.58 11.56
CA ARG A 910 -0.17 -31.75 12.36
C ARG A 910 -1.13 -31.36 13.49
N ALA A 911 -0.88 -30.25 14.19
CA ALA A 911 -1.72 -29.82 15.30
C ALA A 911 -3.14 -29.44 14.86
N CYS A 912 -3.30 -28.86 13.66
CA CYS A 912 -4.61 -28.65 13.04
C CYS A 912 -5.30 -29.99 12.73
N ILE A 913 -4.55 -30.94 12.15
CA ILE A 913 -5.06 -32.26 11.74
C ILE A 913 -5.47 -33.13 12.94
N VAL A 914 -4.82 -33.00 14.11
CA VAL A 914 -5.13 -33.79 15.33
C VAL A 914 -5.61 -32.92 16.52
N ALA A 915 -6.17 -31.76 16.22
CA ALA A 915 -6.67 -30.80 17.22
C ALA A 915 -7.68 -31.40 18.21
N ASP A 916 -8.39 -32.47 17.83
CA ASP A 916 -9.34 -33.19 18.68
C ASP A 916 -8.67 -33.97 19.83
N VAL A 917 -7.43 -34.44 19.69
CA VAL A 917 -6.68 -35.03 20.82
C VAL A 917 -5.86 -34.00 21.58
N ILE A 918 -5.37 -32.94 20.93
CA ILE A 918 -4.63 -31.85 21.59
C ILE A 918 -5.57 -31.05 22.52
N ALA A 919 -6.82 -30.81 22.10
CA ALA A 919 -7.84 -30.11 22.90
C ALA A 919 -8.19 -30.79 24.22
N GLN A 920 -7.83 -32.08 24.43
CA GLN A 920 -7.98 -32.72 25.74
C GLN A 920 -7.14 -31.98 26.80
N TYR A 921 -5.92 -31.58 26.43
CA TYR A 921 -4.92 -30.99 27.33
C TYR A 921 -4.82 -29.45 27.24
N ALA A 922 -5.44 -28.82 26.24
CA ALA A 922 -5.47 -27.35 26.11
C ALA A 922 -6.77 -26.75 26.64
N ASP A 923 -6.70 -25.61 27.34
CA ASP A 923 -7.87 -24.83 27.78
C ASP A 923 -8.25 -23.73 26.77
N PHE A 924 -7.30 -23.35 25.91
CA PHE A 924 -7.50 -22.50 24.75
C PHE A 924 -6.52 -22.86 23.62
N PHE A 925 -6.87 -22.49 22.39
CA PHE A 925 -5.98 -22.47 21.24
C PHE A 925 -5.74 -21.03 20.76
N SER A 926 -4.50 -20.70 20.39
CA SER A 926 -4.18 -19.52 19.58
C SER A 926 -3.53 -19.96 18.28
N PHE A 927 -4.13 -19.66 17.13
CA PHE A 927 -3.54 -20.00 15.83
C PHE A 927 -2.33 -19.10 15.55
N GLY A 928 -1.13 -19.69 15.49
CA GLY A 928 0.10 -19.02 15.07
C GLY A 928 0.16 -19.01 13.54
N THR A 929 -0.60 -18.10 12.93
CA THR A 929 -0.86 -18.18 11.47
C THR A 929 0.35 -17.86 10.60
N ASN A 930 1.35 -17.14 11.13
CA ASN A 930 2.61 -16.89 10.42
C ASN A 930 3.33 -18.23 10.11
N ASP A 931 3.67 -18.98 11.16
CA ASP A 931 4.35 -20.27 11.05
C ASP A 931 3.48 -21.34 10.40
N LEU A 932 2.15 -21.28 10.57
CA LEU A 932 1.21 -22.16 9.85
C LEU A 932 1.24 -21.91 8.34
N THR A 933 1.31 -20.65 7.89
CA THR A 933 1.56 -20.32 6.47
C THR A 933 2.93 -20.86 6.03
N GLN A 934 3.99 -20.62 6.81
CA GLN A 934 5.34 -21.08 6.47
C GLN A 934 5.41 -22.60 6.28
N MET A 935 4.82 -23.38 7.19
CA MET A 935 4.79 -24.85 7.07
C MET A 935 3.80 -25.36 6.03
N GLY A 936 2.66 -24.69 5.85
CA GLY A 936 1.60 -25.10 4.91
C GLY A 936 1.97 -24.89 3.44
N TYR A 937 2.63 -23.76 3.12
CA TYR A 937 3.17 -23.49 1.78
C TYR A 937 4.60 -24.02 1.58
N ALA A 938 5.29 -24.48 2.64
CA ALA A 938 6.73 -24.74 2.66
C ALA A 938 7.58 -23.50 2.26
N LEU A 939 7.23 -22.33 2.80
CA LEU A 939 7.90 -21.05 2.57
C LEU A 939 8.67 -20.59 3.81
N SER A 940 9.96 -20.30 3.65
CA SER A 940 10.68 -19.43 4.60
C SER A 940 10.24 -17.99 4.38
N ARG A 941 9.83 -17.29 5.43
CA ARG A 941 9.34 -15.89 5.38
C ARG A 941 10.46 -14.88 5.04
N ASP A 942 11.70 -15.22 5.40
CA ASP A 942 12.89 -14.40 5.16
C ASP A 942 13.46 -14.63 3.75
N ASP A 943 13.21 -15.81 3.15
CA ASP A 943 13.61 -16.13 1.78
C ASP A 943 12.55 -15.78 0.72
N SER A 944 11.26 -15.78 1.08
CA SER A 944 10.15 -15.65 0.13
C SER A 944 10.23 -14.39 -0.73
N GLY A 945 10.73 -13.27 -0.17
CA GLY A 945 10.92 -12.01 -0.89
C GLY A 945 11.83 -12.08 -2.11
N LYS A 946 12.58 -13.19 -2.30
CA LYS A 946 13.43 -13.45 -3.48
C LYS A 946 12.65 -13.87 -4.73
N PHE A 947 11.38 -14.27 -4.61
CA PHE A 947 10.55 -14.75 -5.73
C PHE A 947 9.03 -14.56 -5.57
N LEU A 948 8.53 -14.28 -4.36
CA LEU A 948 7.12 -14.03 -4.09
C LEU A 948 6.56 -12.84 -4.92
N PRO A 949 7.31 -11.75 -5.17
CA PRO A 949 6.90 -10.71 -6.12
C PRO A 949 6.65 -11.26 -7.53
N ASP A 950 7.53 -12.13 -8.05
CA ASP A 950 7.36 -12.75 -9.38
C ASP A 950 6.13 -13.67 -9.43
N TYR A 951 5.80 -14.34 -8.32
CA TYR A 951 4.60 -15.18 -8.20
C TYR A 951 3.30 -14.36 -8.24
N ILE A 952 3.31 -13.18 -7.63
CA ILE A 952 2.18 -12.24 -7.67
C ILE A 952 2.07 -11.59 -9.07
N ASP A 953 3.20 -11.18 -9.66
CA ASP A 953 3.24 -10.58 -11.00
C ASP A 953 2.85 -11.58 -12.11
N ALA A 954 3.13 -12.86 -11.92
CA ALA A 954 2.67 -13.95 -12.79
C ALA A 954 1.23 -14.41 -12.49
N GLY A 955 0.57 -13.88 -11.46
CA GLY A 955 -0.79 -14.25 -11.06
C GLY A 955 -0.94 -15.66 -10.50
N ILE A 956 0.15 -16.25 -9.98
CA ILE A 956 0.17 -17.58 -9.35
C ILE A 956 -0.47 -17.52 -7.95
N ILE A 957 -0.25 -16.41 -7.24
CA ILE A 957 -0.88 -16.07 -5.96
C ILE A 957 -1.42 -14.64 -6.08
N GLN A 958 -2.58 -14.34 -5.48
CA GLN A 958 -3.25 -13.04 -5.65
C GLN A 958 -2.78 -11.94 -4.66
N ASP A 959 -2.51 -12.34 -3.41
CA ASP A 959 -2.05 -11.49 -2.31
C ASP A 959 -0.83 -12.15 -1.63
N ASP A 960 -0.06 -11.41 -0.84
CA ASP A 960 1.00 -12.01 -0.01
C ASP A 960 0.38 -12.85 1.13
N PRO A 961 0.64 -14.18 1.20
CA PRO A 961 0.04 -15.08 2.19
C PRO A 961 0.58 -14.89 3.62
N PHE A 962 1.52 -13.96 3.83
CA PHE A 962 1.98 -13.49 5.15
C PHE A 962 1.35 -12.15 5.58
N VAL A 963 0.47 -11.58 4.74
CA VAL A 963 -0.25 -10.31 4.99
C VAL A 963 -1.76 -10.58 5.06
N SER A 964 -2.31 -11.28 4.08
CA SER A 964 -3.70 -11.76 4.04
C SER A 964 -3.71 -13.28 4.10
N ILE A 965 -4.57 -13.86 4.93
CA ILE A 965 -4.68 -15.31 5.05
C ILE A 965 -5.13 -15.93 3.72
N ASP A 966 -4.46 -17.00 3.32
CA ASP A 966 -4.97 -17.90 2.27
C ASP A 966 -6.18 -18.67 2.82
N GLU A 967 -7.39 -18.26 2.44
CA GLU A 967 -8.62 -18.93 2.89
C GLU A 967 -8.75 -20.38 2.39
N ALA A 968 -8.07 -20.76 1.30
CA ALA A 968 -8.30 -22.01 0.57
C ALA A 968 -7.37 -23.17 0.97
N GLY A 969 -6.18 -22.89 1.51
CA GLY A 969 -5.26 -23.87 2.07
C GLY A 969 -5.06 -23.68 3.58
N ILE A 970 -4.44 -22.56 3.98
CA ILE A 970 -4.16 -22.28 5.39
C ILE A 970 -5.44 -22.07 6.20
N GLY A 971 -6.46 -21.44 5.60
CA GLY A 971 -7.79 -21.27 6.16
C GLY A 971 -8.49 -22.60 6.44
N GLU A 972 -8.34 -23.60 5.56
CA GLU A 972 -8.89 -24.95 5.80
C GLU A 972 -8.20 -25.65 6.98
N LEU A 973 -6.89 -25.41 7.19
CA LEU A 973 -6.19 -25.89 8.40
C LEU A 973 -6.72 -25.21 9.67
N VAL A 974 -6.91 -23.89 9.64
CA VAL A 974 -7.49 -23.14 10.78
C VAL A 974 -8.91 -23.63 11.09
N ARG A 975 -9.77 -23.80 10.06
CA ARG A 975 -11.13 -24.31 10.24
C ARG A 975 -11.15 -25.73 10.79
N MET A 976 -10.33 -26.63 10.24
CA MET A 976 -10.20 -28.01 10.72
C MET A 976 -9.75 -28.05 12.19
N GLY A 977 -8.77 -27.22 12.57
CA GLY A 977 -8.32 -27.11 13.95
C GLY A 977 -9.41 -26.60 14.91
N ALA A 978 -10.17 -25.59 14.47
CA ALA A 978 -11.26 -24.98 15.23
C ALA A 978 -12.42 -25.97 15.47
N GLU A 979 -12.89 -26.62 14.41
CA GLU A 979 -13.97 -27.62 14.46
C GLU A 979 -13.59 -28.82 15.33
N LYS A 980 -12.39 -29.39 15.12
CA LYS A 980 -11.91 -30.55 15.89
C LYS A 980 -11.65 -30.21 17.35
N GLY A 981 -11.07 -29.04 17.64
CA GLY A 981 -10.85 -28.60 19.02
C GLY A 981 -12.17 -28.48 19.79
N ARG A 982 -13.16 -27.78 19.20
CA ARG A 982 -14.49 -27.63 19.83
C ARG A 982 -15.33 -28.91 19.84
N LYS A 983 -15.11 -29.86 18.92
CA LYS A 983 -15.71 -31.20 19.00
C LYS A 983 -15.31 -31.94 20.29
N THR A 984 -14.09 -31.75 20.79
CA THR A 984 -13.62 -32.34 22.06
C THR A 984 -13.98 -31.49 23.28
N LYS A 985 -13.79 -30.16 23.20
CA LYS A 985 -14.18 -29.22 24.27
C LYS A 985 -15.12 -28.14 23.67
N PRO A 986 -16.45 -28.26 23.75
CA PRO A 986 -17.38 -27.31 23.11
C PRO A 986 -17.27 -25.85 23.55
N LYS A 987 -16.64 -25.59 24.70
CA LYS A 987 -16.31 -24.25 25.22
C LYS A 987 -14.82 -23.88 25.10
N LEU A 988 -14.07 -24.58 24.24
CA LEU A 988 -12.66 -24.28 23.97
C LEU A 988 -12.56 -22.88 23.36
N LYS A 989 -11.87 -21.99 24.06
CA LYS A 989 -11.55 -20.64 23.59
C LYS A 989 -10.57 -20.75 22.41
N LEU A 990 -10.95 -20.18 21.28
CA LEU A 990 -10.15 -20.11 20.06
C LEU A 990 -9.82 -18.65 19.75
N GLY A 991 -8.56 -18.38 19.40
CA GLY A 991 -8.21 -17.12 18.76
C GLY A 991 -7.04 -17.25 17.82
N VAL A 992 -6.59 -16.13 17.28
CA VAL A 992 -5.48 -16.05 16.34
C VAL A 992 -4.54 -14.91 16.71
N CYS A 993 -3.25 -15.12 16.50
CA CYS A 993 -2.22 -14.09 16.64
C CYS A 993 -1.25 -14.13 15.44
N GLY A 994 -0.48 -13.05 15.26
CA GLY A 994 0.31 -12.79 14.05
C GLY A 994 -0.25 -11.61 13.23
N GLU A 995 0.25 -11.45 12.00
CA GLU A 995 -0.07 -10.28 11.16
C GLU A 995 -1.51 -10.32 10.63
N HIS A 996 -2.01 -11.52 10.32
CA HIS A 996 -3.37 -11.76 9.83
C HIS A 996 -4.44 -11.34 10.87
N GLY A 997 -4.09 -11.30 12.17
CA GLY A 997 -5.00 -10.86 13.22
C GLY A 997 -5.41 -9.39 13.12
N GLY A 998 -4.69 -8.58 12.32
CA GLY A 998 -5.01 -7.17 12.04
C GLY A 998 -5.35 -6.86 10.59
N ASP A 999 -5.45 -7.86 9.71
CA ASP A 999 -5.82 -7.67 8.30
C ASP A 999 -7.35 -7.77 8.12
N PRO A 1000 -8.03 -6.77 7.53
CA PRO A 1000 -9.48 -6.79 7.40
C PRO A 1000 -10.07 -7.98 6.62
N LYS A 1001 -9.36 -8.54 5.62
CA LYS A 1001 -9.83 -9.77 4.93
C LYS A 1001 -9.80 -10.95 5.90
N SER A 1002 -8.65 -11.15 6.55
CA SER A 1002 -8.39 -12.23 7.49
C SER A 1002 -9.29 -12.16 8.72
N VAL A 1003 -9.52 -10.99 9.32
CA VAL A 1003 -10.43 -10.80 10.45
C VAL A 1003 -11.86 -11.22 10.09
N LYS A 1004 -12.33 -10.90 8.87
CA LYS A 1004 -13.62 -11.36 8.36
C LYS A 1004 -13.65 -12.88 8.18
N PHE A 1005 -12.57 -13.50 7.70
CA PHE A 1005 -12.45 -14.96 7.63
C PHE A 1005 -12.49 -15.62 9.03
N PHE A 1006 -11.73 -15.12 9.99
CA PHE A 1006 -11.70 -15.67 11.35
C PHE A 1006 -13.04 -15.54 12.09
N ALA A 1007 -13.79 -14.46 11.84
CA ALA A 1007 -15.18 -14.34 12.28
C ALA A 1007 -16.08 -15.42 11.68
N ARG A 1008 -16.02 -15.66 10.35
CA ARG A 1008 -16.80 -16.71 9.68
C ARG A 1008 -16.45 -18.14 10.15
N VAL A 1009 -15.20 -18.39 10.56
CA VAL A 1009 -14.79 -19.66 11.20
C VAL A 1009 -15.24 -19.74 12.67
N GLY A 1010 -15.69 -18.63 13.26
CA GLY A 1010 -16.24 -18.56 14.61
C GLY A 1010 -15.19 -18.51 15.72
N LEU A 1011 -14.00 -17.96 15.47
CA LEU A 1011 -13.01 -17.71 16.53
C LEU A 1011 -13.58 -16.74 17.58
N ASP A 1012 -13.18 -16.89 18.83
CA ASP A 1012 -13.62 -16.02 19.93
C ASP A 1012 -12.86 -14.68 19.95
N TYR A 1013 -11.61 -14.64 19.46
CA TYR A 1013 -10.82 -13.41 19.33
C TYR A 1013 -9.82 -13.40 18.18
N VAL A 1014 -9.48 -12.20 17.69
CA VAL A 1014 -8.27 -11.89 16.91
C VAL A 1014 -7.26 -11.11 17.78
N SER A 1015 -5.97 -11.16 17.42
CA SER A 1015 -4.90 -10.49 18.16
C SER A 1015 -3.85 -9.89 17.21
N CYS A 1016 -3.68 -8.57 17.25
CA CYS A 1016 -2.86 -7.76 16.33
C CYS A 1016 -1.93 -6.80 17.09
N SER A 1017 -0.96 -6.13 16.44
CA SER A 1017 -0.15 -5.10 17.12
C SER A 1017 -1.02 -3.93 17.63
N PRO A 1018 -0.57 -3.16 18.66
CA PRO A 1018 -1.39 -2.14 19.32
C PRO A 1018 -2.09 -1.17 18.36
N PHE A 1019 -1.35 -0.68 17.36
CA PHE A 1019 -1.84 0.27 16.37
C PHE A 1019 -2.85 -0.35 15.37
N ARG A 1020 -2.88 -1.67 15.19
CA ARG A 1020 -3.84 -2.34 14.29
C ARG A 1020 -5.17 -2.71 15.00
N VAL A 1021 -5.27 -2.45 16.31
CA VAL A 1021 -6.48 -2.73 17.12
C VAL A 1021 -7.73 -2.00 16.59
N PRO A 1022 -7.71 -0.71 16.21
CA PRO A 1022 -8.90 -0.04 15.67
C PRO A 1022 -9.33 -0.60 14.31
N ALA A 1023 -8.39 -0.91 13.41
CA ALA A 1023 -8.67 -1.56 12.14
C ALA A 1023 -9.31 -2.94 12.33
N ALA A 1024 -8.76 -3.76 13.24
CA ALA A 1024 -9.32 -5.06 13.59
C ALA A 1024 -10.73 -4.94 14.23
N ARG A 1025 -10.97 -3.96 15.11
CA ARG A 1025 -12.28 -3.69 15.72
C ARG A 1025 -13.32 -3.27 14.68
N LEU A 1026 -12.96 -2.42 13.71
CA LEU A 1026 -13.86 -2.05 12.62
C LEU A 1026 -14.14 -3.23 11.68
N ALA A 1027 -13.11 -3.99 11.29
CA ALA A 1027 -13.26 -5.19 10.46
C ALA A 1027 -14.14 -6.28 11.12
N ALA A 1028 -14.01 -6.46 12.43
CA ALA A 1028 -14.85 -7.36 13.24
C ALA A 1028 -16.33 -6.93 13.27
N ALA A 1029 -16.61 -5.63 13.31
CA ALA A 1029 -17.97 -5.10 13.20
C ALA A 1029 -18.55 -5.27 11.79
N GLN A 1030 -17.75 -5.01 10.75
CA GLN A 1030 -18.14 -5.25 9.36
C GLN A 1030 -18.47 -6.72 9.10
N ALA A 1031 -17.65 -7.66 9.61
CA ALA A 1031 -17.90 -9.10 9.52
C ALA A 1031 -19.27 -9.47 10.10
N ALA A 1032 -19.58 -8.96 11.30
CA ALA A 1032 -20.85 -9.22 11.97
C ALA A 1032 -22.07 -8.62 11.24
N ILE A 1033 -21.90 -7.48 10.55
CA ILE A 1033 -22.93 -6.89 9.68
C ILE A 1033 -23.13 -7.76 8.43
N GLU A 1034 -22.05 -8.15 7.75
CA GLU A 1034 -22.08 -9.02 6.57
C GLU A 1034 -22.76 -10.36 6.89
N GLU A 1035 -22.47 -10.98 8.02
CA GLU A 1035 -23.16 -12.18 8.53
C GLU A 1035 -24.64 -11.96 8.88
N SER A 1036 -25.07 -10.72 9.16
CA SER A 1036 -26.46 -10.40 9.48
C SER A 1036 -27.31 -10.00 8.25
N THR A 1037 -26.67 -9.89 7.08
CA THR A 1037 -27.30 -9.45 5.82
C THR A 1037 -27.40 -10.56 4.77
N ASN A 1038 -26.80 -11.74 5.05
CA ASN A 1038 -26.90 -12.97 4.24
C ASN A 1038 -27.86 -13.98 4.90
#